data_AF-A0A357C5G0-F1
#
_entry.id   AF-A0A357C5G0-F1
#
_cell.length_a   1.000
_cell.length_b   1.000
_cell.length_c   1.000
_cell.angle_alpha   90.00
_cell.angle_beta   90.00
_cell.angle_gamma   90.00
#
_symmetry.space_group_name_H-M   'P 1'
#
loop_
_entity.id
_entity.type
_entity.pdbx_description
1 polymer ?
#
loop_
_entity_poly.entity_id
_entity_poly.type
_entity_poly.pdbx_seq_one_letter_code
_entity_poly.pdbx_strand_id
1 'polypeptide(L)'
;MSRRATEKYLQKAKTSPMYRLTLPLVETFCFMQQLSMENMLRDAAGSTPDPERAFKNLTTFCWNNPDYIDKLKADITPTSLLFSYSQFLANFCISTPAVLFDTIDDIDKAADRESLTVSLREKLMKGDDNARVACRFKKKELLRITLRDILKKADLTETMLELSILADVIVDESLKVIKKLLSATYGEPEKDAFTVISLGKLGSEELNFSSDIDIMFVYGIADGETSGVTTPQGNTANRITNHEYYCKLGESLNRFLSANTEDGFIYRVDLRLRPEGQRGSIALPISGYETYYESWGRAWERAMLLRARPIAGDSNLGNAFMEMIKPFVYRKYLDFSAIDEIRQIKTRIDSAFKKNDIKRGYGGIREIEFFAHALQLIYAGKEPLLRERVTQKALHMLLQKNLIGQTDYSVLLDNYRFLRTLEHRLQQMNDLQTHSLPSNENELNALSRKMGFTGRESFLKELESRRKNVRTIYTSLFREEEKAQSDGVALFDEELSDPEVKEYLGKIGLKDVERGMRNIQLIKNSTYHYQTLRGRRLLGEILPSFVDAAVKSSNPDMALNHLQSFASFLSARESYLDTFKENKELIPVLTNLFAQSEYISKAVIRRPDYLEMIGHEVLLKKSLKALQTELRESIESGTAISDAIRLMRQVEEIRLSLLFLEKKINVIPLIKGLSRTAEAILSVSLENNPPLP
;
A
#
# COMPACT_ATOMS: atom_id res chain seq x y z
N MET A 1 10.46 48.36 21.50
CA MET A 1 9.79 49.68 21.47
C MET A 1 10.85 50.77 21.42
N SER A 2 11.20 51.32 20.24
CA SER A 2 12.20 52.40 20.14
C SER A 2 11.57 53.72 19.70
N ARG A 3 12.02 54.82 20.32
CA ARG A 3 11.89 56.26 20.04
C ARG A 3 10.60 56.83 19.45
N ARG A 4 9.96 56.25 18.43
CA ARG A 4 8.80 56.81 17.71
C ARG A 4 7.49 56.83 18.52
N ALA A 5 7.23 55.80 19.33
CA ALA A 5 6.05 55.79 20.21
C ALA A 5 6.23 56.80 21.36
N THR A 6 7.45 56.88 21.91
CA THR A 6 7.86 57.85 22.91
C THR A 6 7.84 59.28 22.36
N GLU A 7 8.25 59.51 21.11
CA GLU A 7 8.24 60.81 20.44
C GLU A 7 6.82 61.35 20.21
N LYS A 8 5.85 60.50 19.82
CA LYS A 8 4.44 60.90 19.68
C LYS A 8 3.79 61.27 21.02
N TYR A 9 4.14 60.56 22.10
CA TYR A 9 3.68 60.88 23.46
C TYR A 9 4.35 62.16 24.01
N LEU A 10 5.64 62.35 23.73
CA LEU A 10 6.43 63.53 24.13
C LEU A 10 6.06 64.79 23.33
N GLN A 11 5.63 64.68 22.07
CA GLN A 11 5.22 65.84 21.26
C GLN A 11 3.93 66.50 21.75
N LYS A 12 2.99 65.73 22.29
CA LYS A 12 1.69 66.24 22.76
C LYS A 12 1.77 66.99 24.10
N ALA A 13 2.92 66.91 24.77
CA ALA A 13 3.08 67.32 26.15
C ALA A 13 4.14 68.42 26.36
N LYS A 14 4.75 68.91 25.26
CA LYS A 14 5.75 69.99 25.23
C LYS A 14 5.19 71.41 25.48
N THR A 15 3.90 71.58 25.77
CA THR A 15 3.26 72.89 25.90
C THR A 15 2.99 73.34 27.35
N SER A 16 3.45 72.60 28.38
CA SER A 16 3.19 72.96 29.79
C SER A 16 4.48 73.07 30.63
N PRO A 17 4.64 74.10 31.50
CA PRO A 17 5.84 74.33 32.30
C PRO A 17 6.16 73.25 33.35
N MET A 18 5.24 72.32 33.62
CA MET A 18 5.41 71.17 34.53
C MET A 18 6.28 70.01 33.98
N TYR A 19 6.76 70.12 32.74
CA TYR A 19 7.35 68.97 32.02
C TYR A 19 8.83 68.68 32.30
N ARG A 20 9.59 69.63 32.86
CA ARG A 20 11.04 69.44 33.13
C ARG A 20 11.35 68.64 34.40
N LEU A 21 10.38 68.44 35.29
CA LEU A 21 10.52 67.62 36.50
C LEU A 21 9.89 66.22 36.37
N THR A 22 9.16 65.95 35.29
CA THR A 22 8.43 64.70 35.05
C THR A 22 9.02 63.83 33.94
N LEU A 23 9.93 64.35 33.11
CA LEU A 23 10.62 63.57 32.07
C LEU A 23 11.32 62.32 32.60
N PRO A 24 12.12 62.39 33.69
CA PRO A 24 12.79 61.20 34.24
C PRO A 24 11.78 60.19 34.79
N LEU A 25 10.66 60.64 35.36
CA LEU A 25 9.60 59.78 35.89
C LEU A 25 8.80 59.11 34.78
N VAL A 26 8.51 59.82 33.69
CA VAL A 26 7.82 59.26 32.50
C VAL A 26 8.74 58.30 31.74
N GLU A 27 10.03 58.62 31.60
CA GLU A 27 11.01 57.70 31.01
C GLU A 27 11.23 56.46 31.88
N THR A 28 11.31 56.62 33.21
CA THR A 28 11.39 55.50 34.16
C THR A 28 10.10 54.67 34.15
N PHE A 29 8.93 55.30 34.05
CA PHE A 29 7.63 54.60 33.98
C PHE A 29 7.46 53.84 32.65
N CYS A 30 7.82 54.45 31.51
CA CYS A 30 7.85 53.76 30.21
C CYS A 30 8.89 52.63 30.18
N PHE A 31 10.05 52.81 30.81
CA PHE A 31 11.08 51.78 30.95
C PHE A 31 10.60 50.63 31.85
N MET A 32 9.97 50.93 32.98
CA MET A 32 9.37 49.94 33.89
C MET A 32 8.22 49.17 33.23
N GLN A 33 7.37 49.84 32.43
CA GLN A 33 6.33 49.16 31.65
C GLN A 33 6.90 48.28 30.53
N GLN A 34 7.99 48.70 29.88
CA GLN A 34 8.69 47.87 28.89
C GLN A 34 9.32 46.64 29.53
N LEU A 35 9.98 46.81 30.68
CA LEU A 35 10.59 45.71 31.44
C LEU A 35 9.52 44.74 31.96
N SER A 36 8.38 45.26 32.42
CA SER A 36 7.23 44.46 32.86
C SER A 36 6.61 43.65 31.71
N MET A 37 6.48 44.24 30.52
CA MET A 37 6.00 43.54 29.33
C MET A 37 6.99 42.47 28.88
N GLU A 38 8.29 42.77 28.82
CA GLU A 38 9.30 41.79 28.40
C GLU A 38 9.32 40.59 29.36
N ASN A 39 9.27 40.82 30.67
CA ASN A 39 9.20 39.75 31.67
C ASN A 39 7.95 38.89 31.48
N MET A 40 6.77 39.49 31.29
CA MET A 40 5.53 38.77 31.00
C MET A 40 5.65 37.87 29.76
N LEU A 41 6.22 38.39 28.67
CA LEU A 41 6.41 37.61 27.44
C LEU A 41 7.42 36.47 27.64
N ARG A 42 8.49 36.69 28.44
CA ARG A 42 9.48 35.65 28.78
C ARG A 42 8.87 34.55 29.64
N ASP A 43 8.07 34.90 30.64
CA ASP A 43 7.40 33.94 31.53
C ASP A 43 6.40 33.09 30.75
N ALA A 44 5.59 33.72 29.90
CA ALA A 44 4.63 33.03 29.05
C ALA A 44 5.32 32.10 28.03
N ALA A 45 6.39 32.56 27.39
CA ALA A 45 7.18 31.76 26.46
C ALA A 45 7.93 30.61 27.16
N GLY A 46 8.47 30.85 28.36
CA GLY A 46 9.21 29.87 29.17
C GLY A 46 8.40 28.62 29.50
N SER A 47 7.08 28.75 29.55
CA SER A 47 6.15 27.65 29.80
C SER A 47 5.80 26.81 28.57
N THR A 48 6.39 27.12 27.40
CA THR A 48 6.09 26.44 26.12
C THR A 48 7.17 25.44 25.71
N PRO A 49 6.87 24.49 24.80
CA PRO A 49 7.86 23.54 24.30
C PRO A 49 9.05 24.15 23.54
N ASP A 50 8.87 25.33 22.94
CA ASP A 50 9.92 26.08 22.23
C ASP A 50 9.92 27.55 22.68
N PRO A 51 10.52 27.85 23.86
CA PRO A 51 10.47 29.18 24.46
C PRO A 51 11.10 30.28 23.60
N GLU A 52 12.21 29.97 22.92
CA GLU A 52 12.91 30.95 22.10
C GLU A 52 12.03 31.41 20.93
N ARG A 53 11.38 30.47 20.25
CA ARG A 53 10.46 30.77 19.15
C ARG A 53 9.23 31.53 19.63
N ALA A 54 8.62 31.07 20.72
CA ALA A 54 7.46 31.73 21.30
C ALA A 54 7.77 33.19 21.65
N PHE A 55 8.87 33.42 22.38
CA PHE A 55 9.28 34.76 22.80
C PHE A 55 9.55 35.67 21.60
N LYS A 56 10.26 35.18 20.57
CA LYS A 56 10.53 35.93 19.34
C LYS A 56 9.23 36.36 18.65
N ASN A 57 8.31 35.42 18.45
CA ASN A 57 7.05 35.67 17.75
C ASN A 57 6.12 36.59 18.56
N LEU A 58 6.03 36.41 19.88
CA LEU A 58 5.26 37.29 20.77
C LEU A 58 5.79 38.73 20.72
N THR A 59 7.12 38.89 20.77
CA THR A 59 7.76 40.21 20.67
C THR A 59 7.47 40.87 19.32
N THR A 60 7.54 40.10 18.22
CA THR A 60 7.22 40.60 16.87
C THR A 60 5.74 40.97 16.76
N PHE A 61 4.85 40.17 17.36
CA PHE A 61 3.42 40.48 17.39
C PHE A 61 3.14 41.79 18.10
N CYS A 62 3.67 42.00 19.31
CA CYS A 62 3.50 43.24 20.07
C CYS A 62 4.06 44.46 19.32
N TRP A 63 5.17 44.28 18.59
CA TRP A 63 5.78 45.35 17.80
C TRP A 63 4.88 45.77 16.63
N ASN A 64 4.32 44.81 15.91
CA ASN A 64 3.53 45.06 14.71
C ASN A 64 2.07 45.44 15.02
N ASN A 65 1.54 45.00 16.16
CA ASN A 65 0.12 45.10 16.50
C ASN A 65 -0.09 45.74 17.90
N PRO A 66 0.29 47.01 18.11
CA PRO A 66 0.19 47.66 19.41
C PRO A 66 -1.25 47.75 19.94
N ASP A 67 -2.24 47.83 19.06
CA ASP A 67 -3.67 47.93 19.42
C ASP A 67 -4.24 46.60 19.97
N TYR A 68 -3.52 45.49 19.81
CA TYR A 68 -3.95 44.17 20.25
C TYR A 68 -3.25 43.69 21.52
N ILE A 69 -2.41 44.52 22.15
CA ILE A 69 -1.63 44.13 23.33
C ILE A 69 -2.53 43.70 24.49
N ASP A 70 -3.65 44.38 24.74
CA ASP A 70 -4.52 44.04 25.86
C ASP A 70 -5.31 42.74 25.61
N LYS A 71 -5.72 42.48 24.36
CA LYS A 71 -6.25 41.17 23.97
C LYS A 71 -5.20 40.07 24.10
N LEU A 72 -3.97 40.33 23.67
CA LEU A 72 -2.87 39.38 23.83
C LEU A 72 -2.63 39.04 25.30
N LYS A 73 -2.71 39.99 26.23
CA LYS A 73 -2.57 39.71 27.66
C LYS A 73 -3.63 38.75 28.17
N ALA A 74 -4.89 38.91 27.74
CA ALA A 74 -5.98 38.01 28.11
C ALA A 74 -5.73 36.59 27.57
N ASP A 75 -5.24 36.49 26.32
CA ASP A 75 -5.04 35.22 25.61
C ASP A 75 -3.56 34.82 25.48
N ILE A 76 -2.73 35.21 26.45
CA ILE A 76 -1.28 35.10 26.30
C ILE A 76 -0.82 33.63 26.29
N THR A 77 -1.46 32.79 27.10
CA THR A 77 -1.14 31.35 27.18
C THR A 77 -1.42 30.61 25.87
N PRO A 78 -2.65 30.62 25.31
CA PRO A 78 -2.92 29.94 24.04
C PRO A 78 -2.10 30.51 22.88
N THR A 79 -1.88 31.84 22.86
CA THR A 79 -1.05 32.49 21.83
C THR A 79 0.42 32.08 21.91
N SER A 80 0.99 32.07 23.12
CA SER A 80 2.38 31.65 23.36
C SER A 80 2.59 30.20 22.92
N LEU A 81 1.62 29.33 23.25
CA LEU A 81 1.67 27.93 22.85
C LEU A 81 1.65 27.80 21.33
N LEU A 82 0.69 28.41 20.63
CA LEU A 82 0.63 28.42 19.17
C LEU A 82 1.95 28.88 18.54
N PHE A 83 2.52 29.98 19.04
CA PHE A 83 3.74 30.58 18.51
C PHE A 83 4.99 29.73 18.75
N SER A 84 4.96 28.85 19.74
CA SER A 84 5.99 27.82 19.97
C SER A 84 5.84 26.62 19.01
N TYR A 85 4.60 26.28 18.63
CA TYR A 85 4.32 25.12 17.78
C TYR A 85 4.51 25.40 16.30
N SER A 86 4.04 26.55 15.81
CA SER A 86 3.92 26.86 14.39
C SER A 86 4.45 28.25 14.04
N GLN A 87 5.52 28.31 13.25
CA GLN A 87 6.04 29.57 12.74
C GLN A 87 5.14 30.14 11.63
N PHE A 88 4.57 29.29 10.80
CA PHE A 88 3.73 29.76 9.69
C PHE A 88 2.42 30.39 10.20
N LEU A 89 1.78 29.79 11.22
CA LEU A 89 0.58 30.37 11.84
C LEU A 89 0.93 31.60 12.67
N ALA A 90 2.10 31.65 13.32
CA ALA A 90 2.56 32.86 13.98
C ALA A 90 2.67 34.02 12.98
N ASN A 91 3.29 33.80 11.82
CA ASN A 91 3.38 34.82 10.77
C ASN A 91 1.99 35.27 10.29
N PHE A 92 1.05 34.33 10.12
CA PHE A 92 -0.33 34.64 9.73
C PHE A 92 -1.10 35.45 10.80
N CYS A 93 -0.93 35.11 12.07
CA CYS A 93 -1.54 35.86 13.17
C CYS A 93 -0.92 37.25 13.34
N ILE A 94 0.39 37.39 13.09
CA ILE A 94 1.06 38.69 13.12
C ILE A 94 0.55 39.60 11.99
N SER A 95 0.30 39.05 10.79
CA SER A 95 -0.23 39.83 9.67
C SER A 95 -1.74 40.08 9.75
N THR A 96 -2.48 39.20 10.44
CA THR A 96 -3.94 39.28 10.59
C THR A 96 -4.36 39.07 12.05
N PRO A 97 -4.08 40.02 12.96
CA PRO A 97 -4.25 39.83 14.40
C PRO A 97 -5.70 39.58 14.84
N ALA A 98 -6.69 40.19 14.18
CA ALA A 98 -8.11 39.96 14.50
C ALA A 98 -8.49 38.47 14.40
N VAL A 99 -8.01 37.77 13.37
CA VAL A 99 -8.34 36.36 13.13
C VAL A 99 -7.83 35.46 14.24
N LEU A 100 -6.72 35.80 14.90
CA LEU A 100 -6.22 35.04 16.05
C LEU A 100 -7.25 35.04 17.17
N PHE A 101 -7.69 36.21 17.61
CA PHE A 101 -8.59 36.34 18.75
C PHE A 101 -10.00 35.83 18.42
N ASP A 102 -10.51 36.13 17.22
CA ASP A 102 -11.80 35.57 16.76
C ASP A 102 -11.77 34.03 16.77
N THR A 103 -10.61 33.42 16.47
CA THR A 103 -10.45 31.96 16.48
C THR A 103 -10.32 31.39 17.90
N ILE A 104 -9.69 32.12 18.82
CA ILE A 104 -9.60 31.74 20.22
C ILE A 104 -10.99 31.77 20.87
N ASP A 105 -11.78 32.81 20.57
CA ASP A 105 -13.16 32.95 21.07
C ASP A 105 -14.08 31.80 20.61
N ASP A 106 -13.87 31.28 19.39
CA ASP A 106 -14.67 30.21 18.79
C ASP A 106 -14.02 28.81 18.88
N ILE A 107 -12.95 28.64 19.65
CA ILE A 107 -12.12 27.43 19.62
C ILE A 107 -12.85 26.14 20.01
N ASP A 108 -13.89 26.23 20.83
CA ASP A 108 -14.63 25.07 21.35
C ASP A 108 -15.52 24.39 20.31
N LYS A 109 -15.77 25.04 19.17
CA LYS A 109 -16.55 24.48 18.07
C LYS A 109 -15.67 23.63 17.15
N ALA A 110 -15.96 22.33 17.09
CA ALA A 110 -15.36 21.43 16.11
C ALA A 110 -15.77 21.84 14.68
N ALA A 111 -14.94 21.54 13.69
CA ALA A 111 -15.30 21.71 12.29
C ALA A 111 -16.50 20.83 11.90
N ASP A 112 -17.64 21.44 11.62
CA ASP A 112 -18.79 20.76 11.04
C ASP A 112 -18.91 21.06 9.54
N ARG A 113 -19.20 20.02 8.75
CA ARG A 113 -19.25 20.13 7.28
C ARG A 113 -20.23 21.20 6.83
N GLU A 114 -21.40 21.26 7.45
CA GLU A 114 -22.49 22.16 7.04
C GLU A 114 -22.13 23.63 7.22
N SER A 115 -21.65 24.03 8.41
CA SER A 115 -21.26 25.42 8.68
C SER A 115 -20.03 25.83 7.87
N LEU A 116 -19.07 24.93 7.67
CA LEU A 116 -17.93 25.21 6.78
C LEU A 116 -18.38 25.42 5.33
N THR A 117 -19.29 24.58 4.84
CA THR A 117 -19.87 24.72 3.50
C THR A 117 -20.58 26.06 3.34
N VAL A 118 -21.46 26.44 4.27
CA VAL A 118 -22.18 27.73 4.22
C VAL A 118 -21.19 28.90 4.25
N SER A 119 -20.25 28.87 5.20
CA SER A 119 -19.25 29.94 5.38
C SER A 119 -18.34 30.12 4.16
N LEU A 120 -17.85 29.03 3.57
CA LEU A 120 -17.01 29.10 2.37
C LEU A 120 -17.81 29.57 1.16
N ARG A 121 -19.02 29.02 0.95
CA ARG A 121 -19.89 29.39 -0.18
C ARG A 121 -20.20 30.89 -0.20
N GLU A 122 -20.59 31.45 0.95
CA GLU A 122 -20.87 32.88 1.07
C GLU A 122 -19.67 33.75 0.69
N LYS A 123 -18.44 33.31 1.02
CA LYS A 123 -17.22 34.05 0.69
C LYS A 123 -16.88 33.94 -0.79
N LEU A 124 -17.02 32.76 -1.40
CA LEU A 124 -16.78 32.53 -2.82
C LEU A 124 -17.81 33.25 -3.72
N MET A 125 -19.03 33.50 -3.23
CA MET A 125 -20.01 34.29 -3.99
C MET A 125 -19.72 35.79 -4.02
N LYS A 126 -18.94 36.31 -3.06
CA LYS A 126 -18.70 37.76 -2.88
C LYS A 126 -17.44 38.29 -3.56
N GLY A 127 -16.49 37.42 -3.92
CA GLY A 127 -15.12 37.83 -4.18
C GLY A 127 -14.68 37.78 -5.65
N ASP A 128 -13.87 38.78 -6.02
CA ASP A 128 -12.86 38.63 -7.07
C ASP A 128 -11.67 37.82 -6.51
N ASP A 129 -11.15 36.88 -7.29
CA ASP A 129 -10.10 35.91 -6.91
C ASP A 129 -10.52 34.86 -5.86
N ASN A 130 -11.39 33.94 -6.31
CA ASN A 130 -11.90 32.81 -5.53
C ASN A 130 -10.81 31.88 -4.96
N ALA A 131 -9.66 31.75 -5.64
CA ALA A 131 -8.56 30.90 -5.18
C ALA A 131 -7.91 31.48 -3.90
N ARG A 132 -7.67 32.80 -3.88
CA ARG A 132 -7.16 33.49 -2.69
C ARG A 132 -8.15 33.43 -1.52
N VAL A 133 -9.45 33.58 -1.80
CA VAL A 133 -10.51 33.46 -0.78
C VAL A 133 -10.48 32.07 -0.12
N ALA A 134 -10.42 31.00 -0.93
CA ALA A 134 -10.34 29.63 -0.43
C ALA A 134 -9.03 29.36 0.33
N CYS A 135 -7.89 29.92 -0.12
CA CYS A 135 -6.61 29.79 0.57
C CYS A 135 -6.65 30.44 1.96
N ARG A 136 -7.17 31.67 2.07
CA ARG A 136 -7.31 32.36 3.35
C ARG A 136 -8.32 31.67 4.28
N PHE A 137 -9.39 31.11 3.72
CA PHE A 137 -10.33 30.27 4.45
C PHE A 137 -9.61 29.06 5.06
N LYS A 138 -8.90 28.25 4.24
CA LYS A 138 -8.10 27.11 4.72
C LYS A 138 -7.17 27.50 5.86
N LYS A 139 -6.42 28.60 5.74
CA LYS A 139 -5.50 29.06 6.80
C LYS A 139 -6.20 29.36 8.12
N LYS A 140 -7.34 30.03 8.09
CA LYS A 140 -8.14 30.31 9.28
C LYS A 140 -8.57 29.00 9.96
N GLU A 141 -9.03 28.04 9.17
CA GLU A 141 -9.48 26.75 9.69
C GLU A 141 -8.31 25.91 10.23
N LEU A 142 -7.15 25.92 9.56
CA LEU A 142 -5.92 25.31 10.06
C LEU A 142 -5.45 25.92 11.38
N LEU A 143 -5.62 27.24 11.56
CA LEU A 143 -5.34 27.91 12.83
C LEU A 143 -6.22 27.34 13.95
N ARG A 144 -7.53 27.23 13.72
CA ARG A 144 -8.47 26.67 14.71
C ARG A 144 -8.13 25.22 15.05
N ILE A 145 -7.94 24.38 14.03
CA ILE A 145 -7.61 22.96 14.20
C ILE A 145 -6.29 22.80 14.97
N THR A 146 -5.27 23.61 14.64
CA THR A 146 -3.99 23.57 15.35
C THR A 146 -4.14 23.97 16.82
N LEU A 147 -4.90 25.04 17.10
CA LEU A 147 -5.17 25.47 18.47
C LEU A 147 -5.93 24.40 19.26
N ARG A 148 -6.95 23.77 18.67
CA ARG A 148 -7.71 22.67 19.30
C ARG A 148 -6.81 21.47 19.63
N ASP A 149 -5.94 21.06 18.70
CA ASP A 149 -4.98 19.96 18.90
C ASP A 149 -3.97 20.27 20.01
N ILE A 150 -3.27 21.42 19.95
CA ILE A 150 -2.22 21.74 20.93
C ILE A 150 -2.77 22.06 22.33
N LEU A 151 -3.99 22.58 22.43
CA LEU A 151 -4.70 22.82 23.69
C LEU A 151 -5.47 21.59 24.18
N LYS A 152 -5.35 20.44 23.49
CA LYS A 152 -6.01 19.17 23.83
C LYS A 152 -7.54 19.26 23.91
N LYS A 153 -8.13 20.17 23.13
CA LYS A 153 -9.60 20.27 22.95
C LYS A 153 -10.11 19.27 21.91
N ALA A 154 -9.24 18.81 21.02
CA ALA A 154 -9.52 17.73 20.07
C ALA A 154 -8.45 16.64 20.21
N ASP A 155 -8.85 15.37 20.09
CA ASP A 155 -7.89 14.27 20.01
C ASP A 155 -7.32 14.12 18.58
N LEU A 156 -6.38 13.19 18.40
CA LEU A 156 -5.76 12.97 17.09
C LEU A 156 -6.78 12.55 16.02
N THR A 157 -7.76 11.72 16.38
CA THR A 157 -8.77 11.20 15.44
C THR A 157 -9.69 12.33 15.00
N GLU A 158 -10.15 13.15 15.94
CA GLU A 158 -10.95 14.35 15.68
C GLU A 158 -10.15 15.34 14.82
N THR A 159 -8.89 15.61 15.16
CA THR A 159 -8.03 16.52 14.39
C THR A 159 -7.89 16.09 12.93
N MET A 160 -7.62 14.79 12.67
CA MET A 160 -7.50 14.28 11.31
C MET A 160 -8.85 14.33 10.55
N LEU A 161 -9.96 14.10 11.25
CA LEU A 161 -11.30 14.21 10.68
C LEU A 161 -11.63 15.66 10.31
N GLU A 162 -11.36 16.64 11.20
CA GLU A 162 -11.56 18.07 10.91
C GLU A 162 -10.75 18.52 9.69
N LEU A 163 -9.50 18.08 9.57
CA LEU A 163 -8.65 18.34 8.40
C LEU A 163 -9.23 17.74 7.12
N SER A 164 -9.80 16.54 7.21
CA SER A 164 -10.42 15.84 6.08
C SER A 164 -11.73 16.51 5.65
N ILE A 165 -12.56 16.92 6.60
CA ILE A 165 -13.80 17.69 6.35
C ILE A 165 -13.48 19.02 5.68
N LEU A 166 -12.45 19.74 6.16
CA LEU A 166 -12.01 20.98 5.55
C LEU A 166 -11.61 20.78 4.08
N ALA A 167 -10.85 19.73 3.78
CA ALA A 167 -10.46 19.40 2.40
C ALA A 167 -11.67 19.07 1.53
N ASP A 168 -12.59 18.22 2.02
CA ASP A 168 -13.82 17.85 1.31
C ASP A 168 -14.66 19.09 0.95
N VAL A 169 -14.89 19.98 1.92
CA VAL A 169 -15.68 21.22 1.72
C VAL A 169 -15.03 22.14 0.71
N ILE A 170 -13.72 22.34 0.79
CA ILE A 170 -13.00 23.18 -0.15
C ILE A 170 -13.08 22.60 -1.57
N VAL A 171 -12.88 21.28 -1.74
CA VAL A 171 -12.95 20.64 -3.05
C VAL A 171 -14.36 20.76 -3.64
N ASP A 172 -15.40 20.49 -2.84
CA ASP A 172 -16.80 20.52 -3.32
C ASP A 172 -17.28 21.92 -3.70
N GLU A 173 -17.01 22.94 -2.87
CA GLU A 173 -17.41 24.32 -3.20
C GLU A 173 -16.57 24.90 -4.36
N SER A 174 -15.29 24.53 -4.46
CA SER A 174 -14.46 24.91 -5.62
C SER A 174 -14.98 24.30 -6.91
N LEU A 175 -15.37 23.02 -6.88
CA LEU A 175 -15.96 22.32 -8.02
C LEU A 175 -17.22 23.04 -8.52
N LYS A 176 -18.11 23.48 -7.62
CA LYS A 176 -19.33 24.22 -7.97
C LYS A 176 -19.03 25.55 -8.66
N VAL A 177 -18.06 26.31 -8.16
CA VAL A 177 -17.62 27.57 -8.77
C VAL A 177 -17.08 27.33 -10.18
N ILE A 178 -16.19 26.35 -10.34
CA ILE A 178 -15.52 26.08 -11.61
C ILE A 178 -16.49 25.53 -12.65
N LYS A 179 -17.41 24.66 -12.22
CA LYS A 179 -18.48 24.13 -13.05
C LYS A 179 -19.34 25.26 -13.61
N LYS A 180 -19.77 26.21 -12.77
CA LYS A 180 -20.53 27.40 -13.22
C LYS A 180 -19.77 28.21 -14.28
N LEU A 181 -18.46 28.39 -14.13
CA LEU A 181 -17.62 29.12 -15.09
C LEU A 181 -17.49 28.38 -16.43
N LEU A 182 -17.33 27.05 -16.38
CA LEU A 182 -17.24 26.21 -17.57
C LEU A 182 -18.58 26.15 -18.32
N SER A 183 -19.69 25.98 -17.60
CA SER A 183 -21.04 26.00 -18.18
C SER A 183 -21.34 27.32 -18.87
N ALA A 184 -20.87 28.45 -18.34
CA ALA A 184 -21.01 29.75 -19.00
C ALA A 184 -20.20 29.87 -20.32
N THR A 185 -19.20 29.02 -20.53
CA THR A 185 -18.32 29.06 -21.72
C THR A 185 -18.72 28.01 -22.77
N TYR A 186 -19.12 26.83 -22.32
CA TYR A 186 -19.34 25.65 -23.17
C TYR A 186 -20.78 25.12 -23.12
N GLY A 187 -21.66 25.70 -22.30
CA GLY A 187 -22.96 25.10 -22.00
C GLY A 187 -22.86 23.92 -21.03
N GLU A 188 -23.98 23.26 -20.79
CA GLU A 188 -24.07 22.12 -19.87
C GLU A 188 -24.08 20.78 -20.64
N PRO A 189 -23.47 19.71 -20.11
CA PRO A 189 -23.70 18.35 -20.60
C PRO A 189 -25.17 17.93 -20.44
N GLU A 190 -25.74 17.20 -21.40
CA GLU A 190 -27.15 16.77 -21.35
C GLU A 190 -27.52 15.95 -20.10
N LYS A 191 -26.60 15.09 -19.64
CA LYS A 191 -26.74 14.25 -18.44
C LYS A 191 -25.55 14.47 -17.53
N ASP A 192 -25.55 15.65 -16.93
CA ASP A 192 -24.39 16.11 -16.18
C ASP A 192 -24.17 15.33 -14.88
N ALA A 193 -23.13 14.50 -14.87
CA ALA A 193 -22.73 13.70 -13.72
C ALA A 193 -21.21 13.65 -13.64
N PHE A 194 -20.65 14.25 -12.59
CA PHE A 194 -19.21 14.29 -12.32
C PHE A 194 -18.98 14.19 -10.82
N THR A 195 -18.05 13.34 -10.40
CA THR A 195 -17.73 13.11 -8.99
C THR A 195 -16.22 13.04 -8.78
N VAL A 196 -15.78 13.50 -7.61
CA VAL A 196 -14.38 13.42 -7.18
C VAL A 196 -14.26 12.31 -6.15
N ILE A 197 -13.41 11.33 -6.45
CA ILE A 197 -13.09 10.22 -5.55
C ILE A 197 -11.77 10.52 -4.89
N SER A 198 -11.73 10.60 -3.56
CA SER A 198 -10.49 10.67 -2.81
C SER A 198 -9.92 9.29 -2.53
N LEU A 199 -8.60 9.24 -2.38
CA LEU A 199 -7.81 8.07 -2.04
C LEU A 199 -6.91 8.41 -0.85
N GLY A 200 -6.05 7.47 -0.47
CA GLY A 200 -4.98 7.72 0.50
C GLY A 200 -5.51 8.23 1.84
N LYS A 201 -4.84 9.24 2.40
CA LYS A 201 -5.17 9.80 3.73
C LYS A 201 -6.50 10.53 3.75
N LEU A 202 -6.85 11.25 2.68
CA LEU A 202 -8.13 11.95 2.59
C LEU A 202 -9.30 10.97 2.53
N GLY A 203 -9.16 9.91 1.73
CA GLY A 203 -10.17 8.87 1.59
C GLY A 203 -10.40 8.06 2.87
N SER A 204 -9.36 7.87 3.69
CA SER A 204 -9.49 7.27 5.02
C SER A 204 -9.89 8.24 6.12
N GLU A 205 -10.18 9.51 5.82
CA GLU A 205 -10.49 10.56 6.82
C GLU A 205 -9.37 10.73 7.87
N GLU A 206 -8.14 10.42 7.46
CA GLU A 206 -6.94 10.49 8.25
C GLU A 206 -5.97 11.50 7.62
N LEU A 207 -6.43 12.71 7.26
CA LEU A 207 -5.56 13.74 6.68
C LEU A 207 -4.64 14.36 7.76
N ASN A 208 -3.42 14.75 7.39
CA ASN A 208 -2.55 15.58 8.24
C ASN A 208 -2.48 17.02 7.74
N PHE A 209 -1.94 17.91 8.59
CA PHE A 209 -1.74 19.34 8.31
C PHE A 209 -1.11 19.64 6.94
N SER A 210 -0.04 18.93 6.56
CA SER A 210 0.67 19.15 5.30
C SER A 210 0.75 17.85 4.49
N SER A 211 -0.39 17.44 3.94
CA SER A 211 -0.52 16.29 3.04
C SER A 211 -0.95 16.72 1.65
N ASP A 212 -0.50 15.96 0.65
CA ASP A 212 -1.12 16.01 -0.67
C ASP A 212 -2.53 15.39 -0.60
N ILE A 213 -3.43 15.83 -1.47
CA ILE A 213 -4.75 15.20 -1.64
C ILE A 213 -4.71 14.30 -2.87
N ASP A 214 -4.88 13.00 -2.63
CA ASP A 214 -4.93 11.98 -3.66
C ASP A 214 -6.37 11.89 -4.20
N ILE A 215 -6.61 12.28 -5.46
CA ILE A 215 -7.97 12.28 -6.02
C ILE A 215 -8.03 11.73 -7.46
N MET A 216 -9.20 11.25 -7.86
CA MET A 216 -9.55 10.82 -9.21
C MET A 216 -10.88 11.44 -9.63
N PHE A 217 -11.07 11.60 -10.93
CA PHE A 217 -12.27 12.20 -11.50
C PHE A 217 -13.06 11.18 -12.31
N VAL A 218 -14.31 10.96 -11.92
CA VAL A 218 -15.24 10.04 -12.57
C VAL A 218 -16.39 10.85 -13.11
N TYR A 219 -16.76 10.62 -14.36
CA TYR A 219 -17.98 11.18 -14.95
C TYR A 219 -18.92 10.08 -15.45
N GLY A 220 -20.16 10.45 -15.73
CA GLY A 220 -21.21 9.51 -16.11
C GLY A 220 -21.00 8.92 -17.51
N ILE A 221 -21.61 9.55 -18.51
CA ILE A 221 -21.72 9.00 -19.87
C ILE A 221 -20.63 9.60 -20.76
N ALA A 222 -19.88 8.71 -21.44
CA ALA A 222 -18.84 9.07 -22.40
C ALA A 222 -19.39 9.82 -23.62
N ASP A 223 -20.47 9.28 -24.20
CA ASP A 223 -21.10 9.81 -25.40
C ASP A 223 -21.96 11.03 -25.07
N GLY A 224 -21.88 12.03 -25.93
CA GLY A 224 -22.64 13.27 -25.81
C GLY A 224 -21.76 14.51 -25.91
N GLU A 225 -22.43 15.64 -26.01
CA GLU A 225 -21.82 16.95 -26.16
C GLU A 225 -22.52 17.94 -25.23
N THR A 226 -21.83 19.03 -24.93
CA THR A 226 -22.44 20.14 -24.22
C THR A 226 -23.49 20.85 -25.09
N SER A 227 -24.42 21.55 -24.44
CA SER A 227 -25.43 22.37 -25.10
C SER A 227 -24.83 23.49 -25.95
N GLY A 228 -23.58 23.90 -25.67
CA GLY A 228 -22.98 25.10 -26.21
C GLY A 228 -23.61 26.36 -25.60
N VAL A 229 -23.18 27.51 -26.10
CA VAL A 229 -23.70 28.83 -25.72
C VAL A 229 -24.24 29.56 -26.95
N THR A 230 -25.39 30.20 -26.80
CA THR A 230 -26.01 31.01 -27.85
C THR A 230 -25.22 32.31 -28.03
N THR A 231 -24.68 32.54 -29.22
CA THR A 231 -24.00 33.78 -29.57
C THR A 231 -24.99 34.93 -29.75
N PRO A 232 -24.55 36.20 -29.71
CA PRO A 232 -25.40 37.35 -30.02
C PRO A 232 -26.06 37.29 -31.41
N GLN A 233 -25.52 36.49 -32.35
CA GLN A 233 -26.10 36.28 -33.67
C GLN A 233 -27.15 35.15 -33.72
N GLY A 234 -27.47 34.51 -32.59
CA GLY A 234 -28.47 33.44 -32.50
C GLY A 234 -27.95 32.03 -32.85
N ASN A 235 -26.65 31.87 -33.12
CA ASN A 235 -26.04 30.56 -33.40
C ASN A 235 -25.51 29.92 -32.12
N THR A 236 -25.48 28.59 -32.05
CA THR A 236 -24.83 27.87 -30.95
C THR A 236 -23.34 27.69 -31.22
N ALA A 237 -22.49 28.15 -30.29
CA ALA A 237 -21.04 28.02 -30.36
C ALA A 237 -20.48 27.25 -29.16
N ASN A 238 -19.19 26.89 -29.21
CA ASN A 238 -18.44 26.24 -28.14
C ASN A 238 -19.06 24.93 -27.62
N ARG A 239 -19.72 24.15 -28.48
CA ARG A 239 -20.07 22.77 -28.17
C ARG A 239 -18.80 21.93 -28.17
N ILE A 240 -18.62 21.14 -27.13
CA ILE A 240 -17.51 20.20 -26.98
C ILE A 240 -18.04 18.86 -26.49
N THR A 241 -17.27 17.80 -26.68
CA THR A 241 -17.66 16.47 -26.20
C THR A 241 -17.70 16.43 -24.67
N ASN A 242 -18.48 15.50 -24.10
CA ASN A 242 -18.49 15.27 -22.64
C ASN A 242 -17.09 14.99 -22.10
N HIS A 243 -16.30 14.17 -22.82
CA HIS A 243 -14.93 13.87 -22.42
C HIS A 243 -14.07 15.12 -22.31
N GLU A 244 -14.10 15.99 -23.33
CA GLU A 244 -13.36 17.26 -23.32
C GLU A 244 -13.83 18.19 -22.18
N TYR A 245 -15.14 18.30 -21.96
CA TYR A 245 -15.71 19.12 -20.90
C TYR A 245 -15.24 18.66 -19.51
N TYR A 246 -15.33 17.36 -19.21
CA TYR A 246 -14.95 16.83 -17.91
C TYR A 246 -13.45 16.78 -17.68
N CYS A 247 -12.64 16.60 -18.74
CA CYS A 247 -11.19 16.79 -18.65
C CYS A 247 -10.84 18.25 -18.31
N LYS A 248 -11.47 19.23 -18.99
CA LYS A 248 -11.31 20.66 -18.67
C LYS A 248 -11.78 21.00 -17.25
N LEU A 249 -12.85 20.36 -16.77
CA LEU A 249 -13.34 20.52 -15.39
C LEU A 249 -12.31 20.03 -14.38
N GLY A 250 -11.80 18.81 -14.56
CA GLY A 250 -10.75 18.23 -13.71
C GLY A 250 -9.46 19.05 -13.72
N GLU A 251 -9.01 19.51 -14.89
CA GLU A 251 -7.83 20.38 -15.04
C GLU A 251 -8.03 21.72 -14.34
N SER A 252 -9.21 22.31 -14.46
CA SER A 252 -9.53 23.60 -13.84
C SER A 252 -9.61 23.48 -12.33
N LEU A 253 -10.20 22.40 -11.81
CA LEU A 253 -10.19 22.09 -10.38
C LEU A 253 -8.78 21.89 -9.84
N ASN A 254 -7.95 21.10 -10.55
CA ASN A 254 -6.55 20.91 -10.18
C ASN A 254 -5.78 22.25 -10.15
N ARG A 255 -5.96 23.10 -11.15
CA ARG A 255 -5.36 24.45 -11.21
C ARG A 255 -5.83 25.34 -10.07
N PHE A 256 -7.12 25.30 -9.73
CA PHE A 256 -7.67 26.10 -8.63
C PHE A 256 -7.08 25.68 -7.28
N LEU A 257 -7.06 24.38 -6.99
CA LEU A 257 -6.55 23.85 -5.72
C LEU A 257 -5.04 24.05 -5.59
N SER A 258 -4.30 23.97 -6.69
CA SER A 258 -2.84 24.13 -6.73
C SER A 258 -2.39 25.58 -6.96
N ALA A 259 -3.32 26.54 -7.03
CA ALA A 259 -3.00 27.94 -7.31
C ALA A 259 -2.11 28.51 -6.20
N ASN A 260 -0.99 29.14 -6.60
CA ASN A 260 -0.12 29.86 -5.68
C ASN A 260 -0.58 31.32 -5.60
N THR A 261 -1.14 31.69 -4.46
CA THR A 261 -1.66 33.02 -4.17
C THR A 261 -0.66 33.78 -3.29
N GLU A 262 -0.90 35.07 -3.02
CA GLU A 262 -0.13 35.81 -2.01
C GLU A 262 -0.23 35.17 -0.62
N ASP A 263 -1.32 34.43 -0.39
CA ASP A 263 -1.55 33.64 0.79
C ASP A 263 -0.97 32.21 0.67
N GLY A 264 -0.21 31.87 -0.36
CA GLY A 264 0.27 30.50 -0.60
C GLY A 264 -0.75 29.65 -1.34
N PHE A 265 -0.81 28.34 -1.09
CA PHE A 265 -1.62 27.40 -1.87
C PHE A 265 -2.70 26.72 -1.03
N ILE A 266 -3.73 26.18 -1.70
CA ILE A 266 -4.83 25.46 -1.04
C ILE A 266 -4.39 24.02 -0.76
N TYR A 267 -4.21 23.18 -1.78
CA TYR A 267 -3.69 21.83 -1.62
C TYR A 267 -2.76 21.47 -2.76
N ARG A 268 -1.77 20.61 -2.44
CA ARG A 268 -1.05 19.87 -3.47
C ARG A 268 -1.92 18.69 -3.88
N VAL A 269 -2.22 18.59 -5.17
CA VAL A 269 -3.09 17.54 -5.70
C VAL A 269 -2.24 16.45 -6.35
N ASP A 270 -2.44 15.20 -5.97
CA ASP A 270 -1.84 14.05 -6.62
C ASP A 270 -2.89 13.28 -7.44
N LEU A 271 -2.71 13.29 -8.76
CA LEU A 271 -3.57 12.62 -9.72
C LEU A 271 -2.93 11.34 -10.28
N ARG A 272 -1.75 10.93 -9.80
CA ARG A 272 -0.97 9.81 -10.38
C ARG A 272 -1.56 8.43 -10.12
N LEU A 273 -2.52 8.35 -9.21
CA LEU A 273 -3.18 7.13 -8.78
C LEU A 273 -4.38 6.74 -9.65
N ARG A 274 -4.74 7.58 -10.63
CA ARG A 274 -5.77 7.25 -11.64
C ARG A 274 -5.27 6.16 -12.62
N PRO A 275 -6.15 5.45 -13.34
CA PRO A 275 -5.79 4.50 -14.39
C PRO A 275 -4.74 5.06 -15.34
N GLU A 276 -3.73 4.24 -15.67
CA GLU A 276 -2.58 4.61 -16.49
C GLU A 276 -1.72 5.78 -15.96
N GLY A 277 -1.96 6.21 -14.73
CA GLY A 277 -1.22 7.25 -14.03
C GLY A 277 -1.15 8.55 -14.82
N GLN A 278 0.06 9.10 -14.98
CA GLN A 278 0.26 10.37 -15.69
C GLN A 278 -0.06 10.31 -17.18
N ARG A 279 -0.04 9.11 -17.79
CA ARG A 279 -0.30 8.92 -19.23
C ARG A 279 -1.78 8.82 -19.55
N GLY A 280 -2.61 8.43 -18.58
CA GLY A 280 -4.06 8.33 -18.74
C GLY A 280 -4.76 9.67 -18.70
N SER A 281 -6.00 9.70 -19.22
CA SER A 281 -6.87 10.87 -19.14
C SER A 281 -7.08 11.32 -17.70
N ILE A 282 -7.20 12.64 -17.49
CA ILE A 282 -7.39 13.21 -16.15
C ILE A 282 -8.75 12.83 -15.54
N ALA A 283 -9.76 12.66 -16.38
CA ALA A 283 -11.10 12.20 -16.03
C ALA A 283 -11.53 11.07 -16.97
N LEU A 284 -12.17 10.04 -16.43
CA LEU A 284 -12.68 8.89 -17.17
C LEU A 284 -14.16 8.67 -16.89
N PRO A 285 -14.94 8.16 -17.87
CA PRO A 285 -16.31 7.75 -17.63
C PRO A 285 -16.30 6.52 -16.71
N ILE A 286 -17.38 6.30 -15.95
CA ILE A 286 -17.47 5.13 -15.06
C ILE A 286 -17.25 3.80 -15.80
N SER A 287 -17.73 3.68 -17.04
CA SER A 287 -17.51 2.51 -17.91
C SER A 287 -16.03 2.32 -18.30
N GLY A 288 -15.26 3.42 -18.38
CA GLY A 288 -13.82 3.36 -18.62
C GLY A 288 -13.06 2.79 -17.44
N TYR A 289 -13.47 3.13 -16.22
CA TYR A 289 -12.91 2.53 -15.00
C TYR A 289 -13.26 1.04 -14.87
N GLU A 290 -14.49 0.67 -15.18
CA GLU A 290 -14.94 -0.73 -15.19
C GLU A 290 -14.07 -1.57 -16.14
N THR A 291 -13.97 -1.15 -17.40
CA THR A 291 -13.12 -1.81 -18.41
C THR A 291 -11.67 -1.94 -17.93
N TYR A 292 -11.13 -0.87 -17.32
CA TYR A 292 -9.74 -0.86 -16.89
C TYR A 292 -9.47 -1.84 -15.74
N TYR A 293 -10.29 -1.82 -14.69
CA TYR A 293 -10.07 -2.67 -13.52
C TYR A 293 -10.36 -4.15 -13.80
N GLU A 294 -11.27 -4.45 -14.73
CA GLU A 294 -11.50 -5.83 -15.20
C GLU A 294 -10.31 -6.37 -16.00
N SER A 295 -9.71 -5.55 -16.87
CA SER A 295 -8.71 -6.03 -17.84
C SER A 295 -7.26 -5.88 -17.36
N TRP A 296 -6.92 -4.78 -16.70
CA TRP A 296 -5.53 -4.41 -16.38
C TRP A 296 -5.28 -4.11 -14.90
N GLY A 297 -6.31 -4.17 -14.06
CA GLY A 297 -6.25 -3.79 -12.65
C GLY A 297 -5.19 -4.58 -11.86
N ARG A 298 -4.30 -3.85 -11.19
CA ARG A 298 -3.13 -4.38 -10.48
C ARG A 298 -3.38 -4.51 -8.98
N ALA A 299 -2.64 -5.39 -8.32
CA ALA A 299 -2.78 -5.64 -6.88
C ALA A 299 -2.58 -4.40 -5.99
N TRP A 300 -1.61 -3.54 -6.32
CA TRP A 300 -1.37 -2.31 -5.56
C TRP A 300 -2.52 -1.31 -5.71
N GLU A 301 -3.26 -1.33 -6.82
CA GLU A 301 -4.46 -0.49 -7.01
C GLU A 301 -5.59 -0.96 -6.09
N ARG A 302 -5.69 -2.26 -5.79
CA ARG A 302 -6.63 -2.77 -4.78
C ARG A 302 -6.32 -2.20 -3.40
N ALA A 303 -5.04 -2.26 -2.99
CA ALA A 303 -4.59 -1.73 -1.70
C ALA A 303 -4.88 -0.22 -1.58
N MET A 304 -4.72 0.51 -2.68
CA MET A 304 -5.03 1.93 -2.77
C MET A 304 -6.54 2.20 -2.64
N LEU A 305 -7.37 1.46 -3.38
CA LEU A 305 -8.83 1.62 -3.40
C LEU A 305 -9.52 1.19 -2.10
N LEU A 306 -8.84 0.47 -1.20
CA LEU A 306 -9.34 0.21 0.16
C LEU A 306 -9.73 1.49 0.90
N ARG A 307 -9.11 2.62 0.56
CA ARG A 307 -9.36 3.93 1.15
C ARG A 307 -10.26 4.83 0.30
N ALA A 308 -10.77 4.35 -0.84
CA ALA A 308 -11.53 5.20 -1.76
C ALA A 308 -12.85 5.71 -1.15
N ARG A 309 -13.18 6.99 -1.39
CA ARG A 309 -14.46 7.58 -0.97
C ARG A 309 -14.84 8.76 -1.89
N PRO A 310 -16.12 8.91 -2.29
CA PRO A 310 -16.57 10.14 -2.94
C PRO A 310 -16.54 11.33 -1.97
N ILE A 311 -15.99 12.46 -2.41
CA ILE A 311 -15.83 13.68 -1.57
C ILE A 311 -16.56 14.91 -2.09
N ALA A 312 -16.83 14.98 -3.40
CA ALA A 312 -17.43 16.14 -4.05
C ALA A 312 -18.17 15.75 -5.34
N GLY A 313 -19.11 16.59 -5.77
CA GLY A 313 -19.89 16.39 -6.99
C GLY A 313 -21.09 15.47 -6.82
N ASP A 314 -21.44 14.72 -7.86
CA ASP A 314 -22.63 13.85 -7.88
C ASP A 314 -22.44 12.64 -6.95
N SER A 315 -23.32 12.52 -5.95
CA SER A 315 -23.27 11.46 -4.95
C SER A 315 -23.75 10.11 -5.48
N ASN A 316 -24.70 10.09 -6.43
CA ASN A 316 -25.21 8.86 -7.03
C ASN A 316 -24.13 8.22 -7.90
N LEU A 317 -23.43 9.01 -8.71
CA LEU A 317 -22.28 8.56 -9.50
C LEU A 317 -21.13 8.09 -8.59
N GLY A 318 -20.87 8.81 -7.50
CA GLY A 318 -19.89 8.40 -6.49
C GLY A 318 -20.21 7.02 -5.90
N ASN A 319 -21.46 6.80 -5.51
CA ASN A 319 -21.91 5.51 -4.99
C ASN A 319 -21.85 4.40 -6.05
N ALA A 320 -22.21 4.71 -7.30
CA ALA A 320 -22.10 3.77 -8.41
C ALA A 320 -20.64 3.34 -8.65
N PHE A 321 -19.69 4.28 -8.60
CA PHE A 321 -18.25 3.97 -8.69
C PHE A 321 -17.81 3.05 -7.55
N MET A 322 -18.23 3.32 -6.32
CA MET A 322 -17.87 2.50 -5.16
C MET A 322 -18.40 1.07 -5.25
N GLU A 323 -19.62 0.87 -5.76
CA GLU A 323 -20.17 -0.46 -6.01
C GLU A 323 -19.47 -1.18 -7.17
N MET A 324 -19.09 -0.45 -8.23
CA MET A 324 -18.33 -1.01 -9.37
C MET A 324 -16.94 -1.54 -8.96
N ILE A 325 -16.18 -0.82 -8.12
CA ILE A 325 -14.84 -1.27 -7.72
C ILE A 325 -14.87 -2.38 -6.66
N LYS A 326 -15.99 -2.59 -5.98
CA LYS A 326 -16.14 -3.54 -4.87
C LYS A 326 -15.70 -4.98 -5.21
N PRO A 327 -16.12 -5.61 -6.33
CA PRO A 327 -15.63 -6.94 -6.71
C PRO A 327 -14.13 -6.96 -7.03
N PHE A 328 -13.57 -5.87 -7.56
CA PHE A 328 -12.14 -5.75 -7.85
C PHE A 328 -11.29 -5.66 -6.57
N VAL A 329 -11.74 -4.88 -5.59
CA VAL A 329 -11.03 -4.64 -4.32
C VAL A 329 -11.21 -5.82 -3.36
N TYR A 330 -12.43 -6.32 -3.19
CA TYR A 330 -12.80 -7.29 -2.16
C TYR A 330 -13.06 -8.69 -2.76
N ARG A 331 -11.99 -9.34 -3.23
CA ARG A 331 -12.06 -10.68 -3.82
C ARG A 331 -12.62 -11.72 -2.84
N LYS A 332 -13.66 -12.45 -3.25
CA LYS A 332 -14.25 -13.54 -2.44
C LYS A 332 -13.35 -14.78 -2.35
N TYR A 333 -12.54 -15.03 -3.38
CA TYR A 333 -11.68 -16.21 -3.50
C TYR A 333 -10.21 -15.78 -3.63
N LEU A 334 -9.44 -16.16 -2.60
CA LEU A 334 -7.99 -16.21 -2.49
C LEU A 334 -7.37 -17.37 -3.27
N ASP A 335 -6.65 -17.16 -4.37
CA ASP A 335 -5.69 -18.14 -4.88
C ASP A 335 -4.27 -17.79 -4.41
N PHE A 336 -3.30 -18.70 -4.62
CA PHE A 336 -1.90 -18.46 -4.26
C PHE A 336 -1.33 -17.22 -4.97
N SER A 337 -1.75 -16.96 -6.22
CA SER A 337 -1.27 -15.81 -6.99
C SER A 337 -1.67 -14.47 -6.35
N ALA A 338 -2.86 -14.38 -5.75
CA ALA A 338 -3.29 -13.20 -5.03
C ALA A 338 -2.50 -12.95 -3.73
N ILE A 339 -2.03 -14.00 -3.05
CA ILE A 339 -1.15 -13.85 -1.88
C ILE A 339 0.24 -13.36 -2.31
N ASP A 340 0.79 -13.91 -3.39
CA ASP A 340 2.06 -13.45 -3.95
C ASP A 340 1.99 -11.99 -4.44
N GLU A 341 0.87 -11.59 -5.02
CA GLU A 341 0.57 -10.19 -5.35
C GLU A 341 0.68 -9.27 -4.12
N ILE A 342 0.18 -9.68 -2.95
CA ILE A 342 0.27 -8.89 -1.72
C ILE A 342 1.72 -8.89 -1.18
N ARG A 343 2.43 -10.01 -1.27
CA ARG A 343 3.87 -10.09 -0.92
C ARG A 343 4.71 -9.15 -1.79
N GLN A 344 4.42 -9.03 -3.08
CA GLN A 344 5.11 -8.07 -3.95
C GLN A 344 4.89 -6.61 -3.49
N ILE A 345 3.72 -6.27 -2.96
CA ILE A 345 3.49 -4.94 -2.36
C ILE A 345 4.37 -4.77 -1.11
N LYS A 346 4.45 -5.79 -0.25
CA LYS A 346 5.33 -5.81 0.92
C LYS A 346 6.79 -5.55 0.52
N THR A 347 7.31 -6.26 -0.49
CA THR A 347 8.67 -6.10 -1.00
C THR A 347 8.93 -4.68 -1.49
N ARG A 348 7.98 -4.06 -2.22
CA ARG A 348 8.10 -2.66 -2.67
C ARG A 348 8.10 -1.66 -1.52
N ILE A 349 7.39 -1.95 -0.44
CA ILE A 349 7.40 -1.11 0.77
C ILE A 349 8.76 -1.23 1.45
N ASP A 350 9.24 -2.46 1.64
CA ASP A 350 10.55 -2.74 2.24
C ASP A 350 11.69 -2.10 1.42
N SER A 351 11.63 -2.14 0.09
CA SER A 351 12.64 -1.53 -0.79
C SER A 351 12.62 0.01 -0.79
N ALA A 352 11.51 0.63 -0.40
CA ALA A 352 11.35 2.09 -0.30
C ALA A 352 11.78 2.67 1.07
N PHE A 353 12.51 1.87 1.87
CA PHE A 353 12.94 2.19 3.21
C PHE A 353 13.80 3.47 3.29
N LYS A 354 13.60 4.25 4.36
CA LYS A 354 14.44 5.40 4.72
C LYS A 354 14.73 5.44 6.22
N LYS A 355 16.01 5.36 6.60
CA LYS A 355 16.48 5.21 8.00
C LYS A 355 15.90 6.25 8.98
N ASN A 356 15.91 7.53 8.59
CA ASN A 356 15.49 8.65 9.46
C ASN A 356 14.08 9.18 9.16
N ASP A 357 13.23 8.38 8.50
CA ASP A 357 11.86 8.76 8.12
C ASP A 357 10.85 8.00 8.99
N ILE A 358 9.97 8.71 9.69
CA ILE A 358 8.98 8.09 10.60
C ILE A 358 7.86 7.35 9.87
N LYS A 359 7.67 7.63 8.57
CA LYS A 359 6.65 7.01 7.73
C LYS A 359 7.22 5.82 6.96
N ARG A 360 8.39 5.98 6.35
CA ARG A 360 9.02 5.01 5.44
C ARG A 360 10.14 4.18 6.08
N GLY A 361 10.59 4.53 7.27
CA GLY A 361 11.55 3.71 7.99
C GLY A 361 10.89 2.48 8.64
N TYR A 362 11.71 1.54 9.10
CA TYR A 362 11.27 0.34 9.82
C TYR A 362 10.40 0.68 11.01
N GLY A 363 9.32 -0.07 11.21
CA GLY A 363 8.34 0.21 12.25
C GLY A 363 7.57 1.51 12.07
N GLY A 364 7.64 2.12 10.89
CA GLY A 364 7.02 3.40 10.58
C GLY A 364 5.52 3.27 10.29
N ILE A 365 4.89 4.43 10.07
CA ILE A 365 3.45 4.54 9.80
C ILE A 365 3.02 3.61 8.65
N ARG A 366 3.81 3.56 7.57
CA ARG A 366 3.48 2.79 6.37
C ARG A 366 3.42 1.29 6.61
N GLU A 367 4.23 0.77 7.53
CA GLU A 367 4.20 -0.66 7.89
C GLU A 367 2.90 -0.99 8.63
N ILE A 368 2.43 -0.12 9.53
CA ILE A 368 1.16 -0.30 10.25
C ILE A 368 -0.02 -0.25 9.26
N GLU A 369 -0.03 0.75 8.38
CA GLU A 369 -1.05 0.89 7.35
C GLU A 369 -1.11 -0.35 6.44
N PHE A 370 0.06 -0.81 5.97
CA PHE A 370 0.12 -1.99 5.12
C PHE A 370 -0.27 -3.27 5.84
N PHE A 371 0.08 -3.43 7.11
CA PHE A 371 -0.32 -4.58 7.91
C PHE A 371 -1.85 -4.71 7.94
N ALA A 372 -2.57 -3.61 8.19
CA ALA A 372 -4.03 -3.59 8.12
C ALA A 372 -4.52 -3.88 6.68
N HIS A 373 -3.98 -3.20 5.67
CA HIS A 373 -4.39 -3.39 4.28
C HIS A 373 -4.18 -4.82 3.79
N ALA A 374 -3.06 -5.47 4.13
CA ALA A 374 -2.77 -6.84 3.72
C ALA A 374 -3.85 -7.80 4.24
N LEU A 375 -4.23 -7.69 5.51
CA LEU A 375 -5.29 -8.50 6.09
C LEU A 375 -6.67 -8.14 5.50
N GLN A 376 -6.93 -6.88 5.20
CA GLN A 376 -8.17 -6.50 4.50
C GLN A 376 -8.24 -7.10 3.09
N LEU A 377 -7.16 -7.08 2.32
CA LEU A 377 -7.11 -7.69 0.99
C LEU A 377 -7.36 -9.20 1.03
N ILE A 378 -6.94 -9.87 2.11
CA ILE A 378 -7.15 -11.31 2.30
C ILE A 378 -8.58 -11.62 2.77
N TYR A 379 -9.10 -10.87 3.74
CA TYR A 379 -10.31 -11.28 4.46
C TYR A 379 -11.56 -10.46 4.13
N ALA A 380 -11.45 -9.20 3.69
CA ALA A 380 -12.60 -8.31 3.52
C ALA A 380 -13.55 -8.68 2.36
N GLY A 381 -13.13 -9.59 1.47
CA GLY A 381 -14.00 -10.22 0.50
C GLY A 381 -15.12 -11.05 1.13
N LYS A 382 -14.78 -11.83 2.16
CA LYS A 382 -15.71 -12.68 2.91
C LYS A 382 -16.28 -12.00 4.16
N GLU A 383 -15.55 -11.04 4.72
CA GLU A 383 -15.92 -10.31 5.94
C GLU A 383 -16.20 -8.83 5.65
N PRO A 384 -17.45 -8.42 5.37
CA PRO A 384 -17.78 -7.03 5.04
C PRO A 384 -17.41 -6.01 6.13
N LEU A 385 -17.38 -6.42 7.41
CA LEU A 385 -16.96 -5.56 8.53
C LEU A 385 -15.49 -5.13 8.43
N LEU A 386 -14.67 -5.82 7.64
CA LEU A 386 -13.28 -5.43 7.39
C LEU A 386 -13.14 -4.41 6.26
N ARG A 387 -14.23 -3.97 5.61
CA ARG A 387 -14.21 -2.94 4.55
C ARG A 387 -14.15 -1.52 5.12
N GLU A 388 -13.41 -1.36 6.21
CA GLU A 388 -13.18 -0.09 6.89
C GLU A 388 -12.05 0.70 6.24
N ARG A 389 -12.27 1.99 5.98
CA ARG A 389 -11.25 2.86 5.36
C ARG A 389 -10.26 3.41 6.37
N VAL A 390 -10.75 3.72 7.58
CA VAL A 390 -9.96 4.34 8.66
C VAL A 390 -9.05 3.29 9.28
N THR A 391 -7.74 3.52 9.28
CA THR A 391 -6.75 2.54 9.74
C THR A 391 -7.01 2.07 11.18
N GLN A 392 -7.31 3.00 12.10
CA GLN A 392 -7.63 2.65 13.50
C GLN A 392 -8.87 1.75 13.62
N LYS A 393 -9.92 2.01 12.82
CA LYS A 393 -11.14 1.19 12.81
C LYS A 393 -10.87 -0.17 12.17
N ALA A 394 -10.08 -0.23 11.11
CA ALA A 394 -9.68 -1.47 10.47
C ALA A 394 -8.91 -2.38 11.45
N LEU A 395 -7.94 -1.84 12.20
CA LEU A 395 -7.25 -2.59 13.26
C LEU A 395 -8.21 -3.11 14.33
N HIS A 396 -9.19 -2.30 14.72
CA HIS A 396 -10.21 -2.73 15.69
C HIS A 396 -11.09 -3.87 15.14
N MET A 397 -11.50 -3.79 13.87
CA MET A 397 -12.28 -4.85 13.22
C MET A 397 -11.47 -6.14 13.04
N LEU A 398 -10.16 -6.05 12.78
CA LEU A 398 -9.28 -7.21 12.73
C LEU A 398 -9.20 -7.92 14.09
N LEU A 399 -9.15 -7.17 15.20
CA LEU A 399 -9.22 -7.72 16.56
C LEU A 399 -10.59 -8.38 16.81
N GLN A 400 -11.70 -7.70 16.50
CA GLN A 400 -13.05 -8.24 16.69
C GLN A 400 -13.29 -9.54 15.91
N LYS A 401 -12.57 -9.73 14.81
CA LYS A 401 -12.59 -10.96 13.98
C LYS A 401 -11.55 -12.00 14.37
N ASN A 402 -10.81 -11.79 15.47
CA ASN A 402 -9.74 -12.66 15.95
C ASN A 402 -8.65 -12.92 14.89
N LEU A 403 -8.45 -11.99 13.95
CA LEU A 403 -7.39 -12.09 12.94
C LEU A 403 -6.04 -11.59 13.49
N ILE A 404 -6.08 -10.83 14.58
CA ILE A 404 -4.91 -10.37 15.33
C ILE A 404 -5.17 -10.51 16.83
N GLY A 405 -4.12 -10.73 17.62
CA GLY A 405 -4.22 -10.80 19.07
C GLY A 405 -4.39 -9.41 19.71
N GLN A 406 -4.89 -9.38 20.95
CA GLN A 406 -5.05 -8.14 21.73
C GLN A 406 -3.72 -7.39 21.89
N THR A 407 -2.61 -8.10 22.08
CA THR A 407 -1.27 -7.51 22.20
C THR A 407 -0.87 -6.77 20.93
N ASP A 408 -1.01 -7.42 19.76
CA ASP A 408 -0.64 -6.82 18.47
C ASP A 408 -1.52 -5.61 18.16
N TYR A 409 -2.82 -5.71 18.43
CA TYR A 409 -3.75 -4.58 18.28
C TYR A 409 -3.31 -3.37 19.12
N SER A 410 -3.06 -3.56 20.42
CA SER A 410 -2.65 -2.47 21.31
C SER A 410 -1.33 -1.85 20.85
N VAL A 411 -0.35 -2.67 20.48
CA VAL A 411 0.94 -2.19 19.96
C VAL A 411 0.75 -1.39 18.68
N LEU A 412 0.01 -1.90 17.69
CA LEU A 412 -0.19 -1.21 16.42
C LEU A 412 -0.97 0.10 16.59
N LEU A 413 -2.04 0.09 17.38
CA LEU A 413 -2.88 1.27 17.60
C LEU A 413 -2.13 2.39 18.33
N ASP A 414 -1.47 2.06 19.44
CA ASP A 414 -0.75 3.06 20.23
C ASP A 414 0.43 3.65 19.45
N ASN A 415 1.13 2.82 18.67
CA ASN A 415 2.22 3.28 17.82
C ASN A 415 1.73 4.10 16.63
N TYR A 416 0.60 3.74 16.03
CA TYR A 416 -0.01 4.55 14.98
C TYR A 416 -0.34 5.94 15.50
N ARG A 417 -1.01 6.03 16.66
CA ARG A 417 -1.33 7.32 17.30
C ARG A 417 -0.07 8.13 17.61
N PHE A 418 0.94 7.49 18.21
CA PHE A 418 2.21 8.15 18.54
C PHE A 418 2.90 8.72 17.29
N LEU A 419 3.06 7.91 16.24
CA LEU A 419 3.77 8.30 15.02
C LEU A 419 2.99 9.35 14.22
N ARG A 420 1.66 9.29 14.20
CA ARG A 420 0.81 10.30 13.56
C ARG A 420 0.82 11.63 14.30
N THR A 421 0.81 11.62 15.63
CA THR A 421 1.04 12.84 16.44
C THR A 421 2.42 13.42 16.16
N LEU A 422 3.47 12.58 16.11
CA LEU A 422 4.82 13.03 15.74
C LEU A 422 4.85 13.66 14.34
N GLU A 423 4.18 13.03 13.37
CA GLU A 423 4.03 13.58 12.01
C GLU A 423 3.32 14.94 12.03
N HIS A 424 2.25 15.11 12.83
CA HIS A 424 1.60 16.41 13.00
C HIS A 424 2.55 17.47 13.56
N ARG A 425 3.31 17.17 14.61
CA ARG A 425 4.26 18.12 15.21
C ARG A 425 5.35 18.57 14.25
N LEU A 426 5.83 17.66 13.40
CA LEU A 426 6.79 18.00 12.34
C LEU A 426 6.19 18.92 11.28
N GLN A 427 4.96 18.65 10.85
CA GLN A 427 4.31 19.40 9.77
C GLN A 427 3.79 20.78 10.22
N GLN A 428 3.21 20.88 11.42
CA GLN A 428 2.67 22.13 11.99
C GLN A 428 3.70 23.25 12.11
N MET A 429 4.98 22.88 12.23
CA MET A 429 6.06 23.83 12.41
C MET A 429 6.11 24.89 11.30
N ASN A 430 6.13 24.45 10.04
CA ASN A 430 6.34 25.33 8.88
C ASN A 430 5.35 25.04 7.73
N ASP A 431 4.30 24.25 7.96
CA ASP A 431 3.41 23.72 6.91
C ASP A 431 4.20 23.01 5.78
N LEU A 432 5.13 22.13 6.19
CA LEU A 432 5.97 21.37 5.26
C LEU A 432 5.63 19.89 5.32
N GLN A 433 5.59 19.23 4.17
CA GLN A 433 5.48 17.77 4.07
C GLN A 433 6.83 17.13 4.41
N THR A 434 7.14 17.07 5.70
CA THR A 434 8.32 16.38 6.23
C THR A 434 7.91 15.13 7.00
N HIS A 435 8.71 14.08 6.84
CA HIS A 435 8.63 12.85 7.62
C HIS A 435 9.97 12.54 8.32
N SER A 436 10.98 13.40 8.12
CA SER A 436 12.30 13.21 8.69
C SER A 436 12.38 13.91 10.03
N LEU A 437 13.07 13.27 10.98
CA LEU A 437 13.42 13.93 12.23
C LEU A 437 14.38 15.11 11.96
N PRO A 438 14.29 16.22 12.72
CA PRO A 438 15.21 17.34 12.59
C PRO A 438 16.65 16.90 12.89
N SER A 439 17.60 17.36 12.07
CA SER A 439 19.03 17.15 12.32
C SER A 439 19.58 18.12 13.38
N ASN A 440 18.92 19.27 13.57
CA ASN A 440 19.32 20.29 14.54
C ASN A 440 18.91 19.85 15.95
N GLU A 441 19.86 19.87 16.90
CA GLU A 441 19.61 19.41 18.28
C GLU A 441 18.57 20.26 19.02
N ASN A 442 18.54 21.58 18.81
CA ASN A 442 17.57 22.47 19.44
C ASN A 442 16.16 22.20 18.92
N GLU A 443 16.01 22.02 17.60
CA GLU A 443 14.73 21.66 16.99
C GLU A 443 14.24 20.27 17.46
N LEU A 444 15.15 19.30 17.59
CA LEU A 444 14.82 17.98 18.10
C LEU A 444 14.41 18.02 19.58
N ASN A 445 15.06 18.86 20.40
CA ASN A 445 14.69 19.06 21.79
C ASN A 445 13.33 19.77 21.94
N ALA A 446 13.06 20.77 21.09
CA ALA A 446 11.74 21.40 21.00
C ALA A 446 10.68 20.37 20.59
N LEU A 447 10.97 19.53 19.60
CA LEU A 447 10.08 18.45 19.16
C LEU A 447 9.80 17.44 20.28
N SER A 448 10.82 17.03 21.05
CA SER A 448 10.62 16.10 22.17
C SER A 448 9.68 16.70 23.23
N ARG A 449 9.81 18.00 23.54
CA ARG A 449 8.90 18.70 24.44
C ARG A 449 7.49 18.82 23.88
N LYS A 450 7.32 19.07 22.58
CA LYS A 450 6.01 19.07 21.89
C LYS A 450 5.33 17.70 21.93
N MET A 451 6.11 16.62 22.00
CA MET A 451 5.63 15.25 22.20
C MET A 451 5.41 14.90 23.67
N GLY A 452 5.65 15.82 24.62
CA GLY A 452 5.45 15.61 26.06
C GLY A 452 6.64 14.97 26.79
N PHE A 453 7.82 14.89 26.16
CA PHE A 453 9.03 14.33 26.78
C PHE A 453 9.86 15.43 27.44
N THR A 454 10.57 15.05 28.51
CA THR A 454 11.47 15.94 29.26
C THR A 454 12.77 16.26 28.50
N GLY A 455 13.14 15.43 27.52
CA GLY A 455 14.33 15.65 26.71
C GLY A 455 14.43 14.73 25.49
N ARG A 456 15.40 15.02 24.63
CA ARG A 456 15.62 14.31 23.36
C ARG A 456 15.96 12.83 23.52
N GLU A 457 16.72 12.47 24.54
CA GLU A 457 17.21 11.08 24.71
C GLU A 457 16.07 10.13 25.05
N SER A 458 15.20 10.51 26.01
CA SER A 458 14.03 9.71 26.37
C SER A 458 13.04 9.58 25.20
N PHE A 459 12.86 10.66 24.43
CA PHE A 459 12.04 10.65 23.22
C PHE A 459 12.58 9.68 22.14
N LEU A 460 13.87 9.75 21.81
CA LEU A 460 14.46 8.90 20.79
C LEU A 460 14.45 7.42 21.18
N LYS A 461 14.74 7.11 22.45
CA LYS A 461 14.69 5.74 22.98
C LYS A 461 13.27 5.16 22.91
N GLU A 462 12.27 5.95 23.27
CA GLU A 462 10.86 5.55 23.15
C GLU A 462 10.47 5.33 21.69
N LEU A 463 10.83 6.25 20.79
CA LEU A 463 10.57 6.12 19.35
C LEU A 463 11.21 4.84 18.76
N GLU A 464 12.45 4.52 19.13
CA GLU A 464 13.15 3.32 18.67
C GLU A 464 12.46 2.04 19.18
N SER A 465 12.14 1.99 20.48
CA SER A 465 11.42 0.87 21.10
C SER A 465 10.09 0.60 20.42
N ARG A 466 9.30 1.67 20.20
CA ARG A 466 8.02 1.65 19.50
C ARG A 466 8.13 1.09 18.09
N ARG A 467 9.09 1.60 17.31
CA ARG A 467 9.34 1.14 15.93
C ARG A 467 9.79 -0.33 15.88
N LYS A 468 10.62 -0.77 16.83
CA LYS A 468 11.04 -2.19 16.92
C LYS A 468 9.84 -3.12 17.14
N ASN A 469 8.91 -2.73 18.01
CA ASN A 469 7.70 -3.53 18.28
C ASN A 469 6.81 -3.64 17.04
N VAL A 470 6.57 -2.53 16.34
CA VAL A 470 5.84 -2.54 15.06
C VAL A 470 6.54 -3.42 14.03
N ARG A 471 7.86 -3.29 13.87
CA ARG A 471 8.63 -4.09 12.89
C ARG A 471 8.56 -5.58 13.19
N THR A 472 8.50 -5.96 14.46
CA THR A 472 8.37 -7.37 14.86
C THR A 472 7.03 -7.95 14.39
N ILE A 473 5.93 -7.20 14.58
CA ILE A 473 4.60 -7.61 14.10
C ILE A 473 4.53 -7.58 12.56
N TYR A 474 5.08 -6.54 11.92
CA TYR A 474 5.10 -6.43 10.47
C TYR A 474 5.88 -7.58 9.80
N THR A 475 6.98 -8.02 10.41
CA THR A 475 7.79 -9.13 9.88
C THR A 475 7.16 -10.50 10.12
N SER A 476 6.17 -10.65 11.01
CA SER A 476 5.40 -11.89 11.15
C SER A 476 4.39 -12.10 10.02
N LEU A 477 4.00 -11.03 9.33
CA LEU A 477 3.12 -11.07 8.16
C LEU A 477 3.72 -12.01 7.09
N PHE A 478 2.98 -13.06 6.73
CA PHE A 478 3.35 -14.11 5.77
C PHE A 478 4.42 -15.13 6.21
N ARG A 479 4.87 -15.13 7.48
CA ARG A 479 5.85 -16.13 7.95
C ARG A 479 5.37 -17.57 7.97
N GLU A 480 4.06 -17.82 8.07
CA GLU A 480 3.54 -19.20 8.12
C GLU A 480 3.64 -19.95 6.77
N GLU A 481 3.93 -19.24 5.68
CA GLU A 481 4.27 -19.85 4.38
C GLU A 481 5.79 -19.92 4.12
N GLU A 482 6.63 -19.37 5.01
CA GLU A 482 8.05 -19.71 5.10
C GLU A 482 8.21 -21.04 5.86
N LYS A 483 7.55 -22.10 5.37
CA LYS A 483 8.04 -23.46 5.68
C LYS A 483 9.42 -23.54 5.03
N ALA A 484 10.45 -23.55 5.89
CA ALA A 484 11.87 -23.81 5.61
C ALA A 484 12.21 -23.74 4.12
N GLN A 485 12.77 -22.61 3.67
CA GLN A 485 13.33 -22.43 2.34
C GLN A 485 14.02 -23.74 1.94
N SER A 486 13.38 -24.50 1.03
CA SER A 486 13.86 -25.83 0.70
C SER A 486 15.20 -25.63 0.01
N ASP A 487 16.12 -26.56 0.19
CA ASP A 487 17.46 -26.53 -0.40
C ASP A 487 17.37 -26.35 -1.93
N GLY A 488 16.34 -26.94 -2.54
CA GLY A 488 16.01 -26.72 -3.94
C GLY A 488 15.53 -25.32 -4.30
N VAL A 489 14.83 -24.58 -3.43
CA VAL A 489 14.43 -23.18 -3.69
C VAL A 489 15.63 -22.25 -3.57
N ALA A 490 16.49 -22.45 -2.56
CA ALA A 490 17.74 -21.70 -2.43
C ALA A 490 18.62 -21.91 -3.67
N LEU A 491 18.81 -23.15 -4.11
CA LEU A 491 19.57 -23.46 -5.32
C LEU A 491 18.99 -22.83 -6.60
N PHE A 492 17.73 -22.37 -6.62
CA PHE A 492 17.09 -21.70 -7.76
C PHE A 492 17.17 -20.18 -7.72
N ASP A 493 17.65 -19.59 -6.64
CA ASP A 493 17.90 -18.15 -6.55
C ASP A 493 18.91 -17.69 -7.63
N GLU A 494 18.66 -16.53 -8.24
CA GLU A 494 19.55 -15.91 -9.22
C GLU A 494 20.64 -15.05 -8.54
N GLU A 495 20.48 -14.73 -7.26
CA GLU A 495 21.46 -13.95 -6.48
C GLU A 495 22.59 -14.79 -5.86
N LEU A 496 22.45 -16.12 -5.83
CA LEU A 496 23.45 -17.05 -5.32
C LEU A 496 24.64 -17.18 -6.30
N SER A 497 25.84 -16.90 -5.80
CA SER A 497 27.06 -16.97 -6.62
C SER A 497 27.55 -18.41 -6.83
N ASP A 498 28.21 -18.68 -7.96
CA ASP A 498 28.78 -20.00 -8.27
C ASP A 498 29.67 -20.59 -7.13
N PRO A 499 30.50 -19.80 -6.42
CA PRO A 499 31.26 -20.29 -5.27
C PRO A 499 30.38 -20.78 -4.11
N GLU A 500 29.27 -20.11 -3.83
CA GLU A 500 28.34 -20.48 -2.74
C GLU A 500 27.58 -21.76 -3.07
N VAL A 501 27.13 -21.91 -4.31
CA VAL A 501 26.50 -23.15 -4.79
C VAL A 501 27.50 -24.32 -4.73
N LYS A 502 28.76 -24.09 -5.10
CA LYS A 502 29.82 -25.10 -5.02
C LYS A 502 30.07 -25.56 -3.59
N GLU A 503 30.20 -24.62 -2.65
CA GLU A 503 30.39 -24.93 -1.23
C GLU A 503 29.19 -25.72 -0.67
N TYR A 504 27.98 -25.30 -1.02
CA TYR A 504 26.74 -25.93 -0.59
C TYR A 504 26.61 -27.39 -1.07
N LEU A 505 26.83 -27.63 -2.37
CA LEU A 505 26.80 -28.99 -2.94
C LEU A 505 27.91 -29.88 -2.38
N GLY A 506 29.08 -29.31 -2.07
CA GLY A 506 30.15 -30.02 -1.36
C GLY A 506 29.73 -30.50 0.03
N LYS A 507 28.99 -29.67 0.79
CA LYS A 507 28.47 -30.02 2.13
C LYS A 507 27.43 -31.14 2.10
N ILE A 508 26.64 -31.23 1.02
CA ILE A 508 25.64 -32.30 0.83
C ILE A 508 26.30 -33.66 0.51
N GLY A 509 27.58 -33.67 0.13
CA GLY A 509 28.32 -34.90 -0.17
C GLY A 509 28.21 -35.36 -1.63
N LEU A 510 27.95 -34.45 -2.57
CA LEU A 510 28.07 -34.75 -4.00
C LEU A 510 29.52 -35.14 -4.33
N LYS A 511 29.69 -36.23 -5.09
CA LYS A 511 31.01 -36.70 -5.51
C LYS A 511 31.58 -35.86 -6.65
N ASP A 512 30.75 -35.45 -7.59
CA ASP A 512 31.11 -34.61 -8.73
C ASP A 512 30.35 -33.28 -8.68
N VAL A 513 30.85 -32.36 -7.85
CA VAL A 513 30.23 -31.04 -7.61
C VAL A 513 30.14 -30.22 -8.90
N GLU A 514 31.15 -30.24 -9.75
CA GLU A 514 31.18 -29.50 -11.02
C GLU A 514 30.09 -29.98 -11.99
N ARG A 515 29.85 -31.29 -12.07
CA ARG A 515 28.73 -31.83 -12.84
C ARG A 515 27.39 -31.52 -12.18
N GLY A 516 27.30 -31.57 -10.85
CA GLY A 516 26.11 -31.18 -10.09
C GLY A 516 25.67 -29.73 -10.38
N MET A 517 26.60 -28.79 -10.34
CA MET A 517 26.36 -27.38 -10.68
C MET A 517 25.86 -27.23 -12.12
N ARG A 518 26.53 -27.89 -13.08
CA ARG A 518 26.08 -27.88 -14.48
C ARG A 518 24.67 -28.44 -14.65
N ASN A 519 24.34 -29.53 -13.97
CA ASN A 519 23.01 -30.13 -14.02
C ASN A 519 21.95 -29.17 -13.45
N ILE A 520 22.20 -28.52 -12.32
CA ILE A 520 21.29 -27.53 -11.73
C ILE A 520 21.07 -26.36 -12.69
N GLN A 521 22.13 -25.83 -13.31
CA GLN A 521 22.00 -24.74 -14.27
C GLN A 521 21.18 -25.16 -15.50
N LEU A 522 21.39 -26.37 -16.02
CA LEU A 522 20.59 -26.90 -17.14
C LEU A 522 19.12 -27.11 -16.74
N ILE A 523 18.85 -27.54 -15.51
CA ILE A 523 17.48 -27.64 -14.98
C ILE A 523 16.84 -26.25 -14.86
N LYS A 524 17.53 -25.25 -14.31
CA LYS A 524 17.04 -23.86 -14.27
C LYS A 524 16.72 -23.36 -15.67
N ASN A 525 17.65 -23.53 -16.61
CA ASN A 525 17.52 -23.06 -17.98
C ASN A 525 16.35 -23.72 -18.72
N SER A 526 15.95 -24.93 -18.33
CA SER A 526 14.79 -25.61 -18.91
C SER A 526 13.47 -24.85 -18.71
N THR A 527 13.36 -24.03 -17.67
CA THR A 527 12.18 -23.16 -17.46
C THR A 527 12.01 -22.14 -18.57
N TYR A 528 13.10 -21.69 -19.20
CA TYR A 528 13.07 -20.68 -20.27
C TYR A 528 12.80 -21.25 -21.66
N HIS A 529 12.88 -22.58 -21.82
CA HIS A 529 12.62 -23.26 -23.10
C HIS A 529 11.12 -23.40 -23.43
N TYR A 530 10.23 -23.18 -22.45
CA TYR A 530 8.78 -23.25 -22.68
C TYR A 530 8.26 -22.00 -23.43
N GLN A 531 7.35 -22.18 -24.40
CA GLN A 531 6.81 -21.07 -25.21
C GLN A 531 5.70 -20.28 -24.51
N THR A 532 4.87 -20.93 -23.68
CA THR A 532 3.75 -20.30 -22.95
C THR A 532 4.17 -19.80 -21.56
N LEU A 533 3.63 -18.65 -21.13
CA LEU A 533 3.87 -18.10 -19.78
C LEU A 533 3.36 -19.04 -18.67
N ARG A 534 2.31 -19.82 -18.94
CA ARG A 534 1.74 -20.79 -17.99
C ARG A 534 2.71 -21.95 -17.73
N GLY A 535 3.24 -22.59 -18.79
CA GLY A 535 4.19 -23.69 -18.63
C GLY A 535 5.50 -23.26 -17.94
N ARG A 536 6.00 -22.04 -18.23
CA ARG A 536 7.16 -21.48 -17.50
C ARG A 536 6.91 -21.37 -15.99
N ARG A 537 5.73 -20.86 -15.61
CA ARG A 537 5.34 -20.74 -14.19
C ARG A 537 5.22 -22.10 -13.53
N LEU A 538 4.53 -23.06 -14.16
CA LEU A 538 4.38 -24.40 -13.62
C LEU A 538 5.73 -25.11 -13.42
N LEU A 539 6.66 -24.99 -14.37
CA LEU A 539 8.03 -25.50 -14.20
C LEU A 539 8.78 -24.83 -13.05
N GLY A 540 8.68 -23.50 -12.94
CA GLY A 540 9.26 -22.74 -11.84
C GLY A 540 8.69 -23.13 -10.47
N GLU A 541 7.42 -23.57 -10.41
CA GLU A 541 6.78 -24.08 -9.19
C GLU A 541 7.25 -25.51 -8.81
N ILE A 542 7.48 -26.38 -9.81
CA ILE A 542 7.67 -27.83 -9.58
C ILE A 542 9.16 -28.22 -9.51
N LEU A 543 10.02 -27.67 -10.36
CA LEU A 543 11.44 -28.05 -10.45
C LEU A 543 12.24 -27.84 -9.14
N PRO A 544 12.02 -26.76 -8.35
CA PRO A 544 12.70 -26.62 -7.07
C PRO A 544 12.40 -27.79 -6.11
N SER A 545 11.18 -28.34 -6.13
CA SER A 545 10.81 -29.49 -5.30
C SER A 545 11.53 -30.77 -5.75
N PHE A 546 11.70 -30.97 -7.06
CA PHE A 546 12.49 -32.08 -7.59
C PHE A 546 13.97 -31.96 -7.22
N VAL A 547 14.55 -30.77 -7.33
CA VAL A 547 15.96 -30.55 -6.96
C VAL A 547 16.17 -30.74 -5.47
N ASP A 548 15.25 -30.27 -4.63
CA ASP A 548 15.28 -30.50 -3.18
C ASP A 548 15.27 -32.01 -2.83
N ALA A 549 14.38 -32.78 -3.47
CA ALA A 549 14.34 -34.22 -3.29
C ALA A 549 15.60 -34.92 -3.81
N ALA A 550 16.22 -34.40 -4.89
CA ALA A 550 17.38 -35.01 -5.53
C ALA A 550 18.63 -34.85 -4.68
N VAL A 551 18.85 -33.64 -4.13
CA VAL A 551 20.00 -33.36 -3.26
C VAL A 551 19.90 -34.11 -1.93
N LYS A 552 18.69 -34.43 -1.45
CA LYS A 552 18.44 -35.22 -0.23
C LYS A 552 18.40 -36.74 -0.46
N SER A 553 18.55 -37.20 -1.70
CA SER A 553 18.41 -38.61 -2.05
C SER A 553 19.63 -39.45 -1.61
N SER A 554 19.50 -40.78 -1.69
CA SER A 554 20.60 -41.70 -1.38
C SER A 554 21.78 -41.62 -2.35
N ASN A 555 21.59 -41.04 -3.55
CA ASN A 555 22.63 -40.85 -4.56
C ASN A 555 22.37 -39.57 -5.36
N PRO A 556 22.74 -38.40 -4.81
CA PRO A 556 22.44 -37.09 -5.40
C PRO A 556 23.03 -36.90 -6.80
N ASP A 557 24.24 -37.41 -7.06
CA ASP A 557 24.90 -37.33 -8.37
C ASP A 557 24.06 -38.00 -9.47
N MET A 558 23.57 -39.22 -9.20
CA MET A 558 22.73 -39.97 -10.14
C MET A 558 21.35 -39.31 -10.29
N ALA A 559 20.75 -38.88 -9.19
CA ALA A 559 19.43 -38.24 -9.17
C ALA A 559 19.42 -36.95 -10.00
N LEU A 560 20.40 -36.05 -9.79
CA LEU A 560 20.51 -34.79 -10.52
C LEU A 560 20.78 -35.00 -12.02
N ASN A 561 21.56 -36.03 -12.38
CA ASN A 561 21.83 -36.35 -13.78
C ASN A 561 20.57 -36.83 -14.52
N HIS A 562 19.79 -37.71 -13.91
CA HIS A 562 18.50 -38.15 -14.49
C HIS A 562 17.47 -37.02 -14.47
N LEU A 563 17.41 -36.23 -13.39
CA LEU A 563 16.51 -35.09 -13.28
C LEU A 563 16.79 -34.02 -14.34
N GLN A 564 18.06 -33.75 -14.67
CA GLN A 564 18.41 -32.83 -15.76
C GLN A 564 17.81 -33.29 -17.09
N SER A 565 17.96 -34.57 -17.42
CA SER A 565 17.38 -35.14 -18.65
C SER A 565 15.83 -35.12 -18.61
N PHE A 566 15.24 -35.34 -17.44
CA PHE A 566 13.80 -35.30 -17.23
C PHE A 566 13.23 -33.87 -17.32
N ALA A 567 13.94 -32.86 -16.80
CA ALA A 567 13.53 -31.45 -16.84
C ALA A 567 13.47 -30.93 -18.29
N SER A 568 14.46 -31.28 -19.12
CA SER A 568 14.41 -30.98 -20.56
C SER A 568 13.18 -31.59 -21.23
N PHE A 569 12.77 -32.81 -20.82
CA PHE A 569 11.54 -33.42 -21.31
C PHE A 569 10.28 -32.68 -20.83
N LEU A 570 10.17 -32.38 -19.53
CA LEU A 570 9.02 -31.65 -18.94
C LEU A 570 8.83 -30.29 -19.62
N SER A 571 9.93 -29.65 -20.06
CA SER A 571 9.87 -28.39 -20.79
C SER A 571 9.23 -28.45 -22.19
N ALA A 572 8.83 -29.65 -22.66
CA ALA A 572 8.18 -29.84 -23.95
C ALA A 572 6.69 -30.23 -23.87
N ARG A 573 6.12 -30.53 -22.70
CA ARG A 573 4.73 -31.05 -22.59
C ARG A 573 3.99 -30.56 -21.33
N GLU A 574 2.94 -29.74 -21.51
CA GLU A 574 2.19 -29.10 -20.41
C GLU A 574 1.38 -30.07 -19.54
N SER A 575 0.81 -31.13 -20.15
CA SER A 575 -0.10 -32.05 -19.46
C SER A 575 0.54 -32.70 -18.22
N TYR A 576 1.83 -32.99 -18.29
CA TYR A 576 2.59 -33.57 -17.18
C TYR A 576 2.81 -32.57 -16.03
N LEU A 577 2.88 -31.27 -16.33
CA LEU A 577 3.09 -30.24 -15.32
C LEU A 577 1.86 -30.11 -14.41
N ASP A 578 0.66 -30.16 -15.00
CA ASP A 578 -0.59 -30.17 -14.24
C ASP A 578 -0.68 -31.44 -13.35
N THR A 579 -0.30 -32.62 -13.87
CA THR A 579 -0.26 -33.86 -13.09
C THR A 579 0.62 -33.76 -11.84
N PHE A 580 1.84 -33.21 -11.95
CA PHE A 580 2.74 -33.05 -10.81
C PHE A 580 2.32 -31.93 -9.86
N LYS A 581 1.64 -30.91 -10.37
CA LYS A 581 1.04 -29.86 -9.54
C LYS A 581 -0.06 -30.41 -8.66
N GLU A 582 -0.91 -31.28 -9.21
CA GLU A 582 -1.98 -31.95 -8.49
C GLU A 582 -1.46 -33.06 -7.56
N ASN A 583 -0.41 -33.78 -7.97
CA ASN A 583 0.12 -34.95 -7.27
C ASN A 583 1.57 -34.76 -6.81
N LYS A 584 1.81 -33.78 -5.91
CA LYS A 584 3.15 -33.46 -5.40
C LYS A 584 3.86 -34.64 -4.70
N GLU A 585 3.11 -35.61 -4.21
CA GLU A 585 3.63 -36.84 -3.59
C GLU A 585 4.43 -37.72 -4.57
N LEU A 586 4.24 -37.55 -5.89
CA LEU A 586 5.01 -38.29 -6.91
C LEU A 586 6.44 -37.77 -7.04
N ILE A 587 6.72 -36.54 -6.61
CA ILE A 587 8.04 -35.90 -6.77
C ILE A 587 9.11 -36.66 -5.97
N PRO A 588 8.96 -36.92 -4.65
CA PRO A 588 9.92 -37.73 -3.90
C PRO A 588 10.07 -39.15 -4.46
N VAL A 589 8.97 -39.77 -4.89
CA VAL A 589 8.95 -41.15 -5.40
C VAL A 589 9.78 -41.28 -6.69
N LEU A 590 9.56 -40.38 -7.66
CA LEU A 590 10.33 -40.36 -8.90
C LEU A 590 11.80 -39.99 -8.67
N THR A 591 12.05 -39.07 -7.74
CA THR A 591 13.42 -38.66 -7.45
C THR A 591 14.20 -39.77 -6.74
N ASN A 592 13.53 -40.54 -5.88
CA ASN A 592 14.09 -41.74 -5.28
C ASN A 592 14.39 -42.82 -6.32
N LEU A 593 13.50 -43.01 -7.31
CA LEU A 593 13.75 -43.87 -8.46
C LEU A 593 14.99 -43.41 -9.25
N PHE A 594 15.11 -42.11 -9.51
CA PHE A 594 16.26 -41.50 -10.19
C PHE A 594 17.58 -41.71 -9.44
N ALA A 595 17.55 -41.81 -8.12
CA ALA A 595 18.71 -42.08 -7.28
C ALA A 595 19.11 -43.57 -7.23
N GLN A 596 18.15 -44.49 -7.41
CA GLN A 596 18.35 -45.92 -7.12
C GLN A 596 18.45 -46.83 -8.36
N SER A 597 17.92 -46.43 -9.52
CA SER A 597 17.88 -47.30 -10.71
C SER A 597 18.15 -46.57 -12.02
N GLU A 598 19.34 -46.75 -12.60
CA GLU A 598 19.68 -46.21 -13.91
C GLU A 598 18.80 -46.76 -15.03
N TYR A 599 18.52 -48.07 -15.01
CA TYR A 599 17.71 -48.72 -16.04
C TYR A 599 16.29 -48.16 -16.11
N ILE A 600 15.60 -48.09 -14.96
CA ILE A 600 14.21 -47.63 -14.91
C ILE A 600 14.13 -46.12 -15.14
N SER A 601 15.11 -45.35 -14.65
CA SER A 601 15.18 -43.90 -14.90
C SER A 601 15.25 -43.60 -16.39
N LYS A 602 16.12 -44.30 -17.13
CA LYS A 602 16.21 -44.16 -18.60
C LYS A 602 14.91 -44.58 -19.30
N ALA A 603 14.24 -45.62 -18.81
CA ALA A 603 12.96 -46.06 -19.37
C ALA A 603 11.87 -44.98 -19.22
N VAL A 604 11.73 -44.40 -18.02
CA VAL A 604 10.76 -43.33 -17.72
C VAL A 604 11.06 -42.06 -18.52
N ILE A 605 12.32 -41.63 -18.59
CA ILE A 605 12.72 -40.43 -19.34
C ILE A 605 12.47 -40.60 -20.84
N ARG A 606 12.67 -41.81 -21.39
CA ARG A 606 12.48 -42.11 -22.81
C ARG A 606 11.00 -42.22 -23.21
N ARG A 607 10.15 -42.73 -22.31
CA ARG A 607 8.70 -42.90 -22.53
C ARG A 607 7.89 -42.49 -21.29
N PRO A 608 7.65 -41.19 -21.14
CA PRO A 608 6.94 -40.63 -19.98
C PRO A 608 5.43 -40.83 -20.01
N ASP A 609 4.85 -41.30 -21.12
CA ASP A 609 3.43 -41.73 -21.16
C ASP A 609 3.16 -42.82 -20.10
N TYR A 610 4.20 -43.51 -19.63
CA TYR A 610 4.12 -44.44 -18.51
C TYR A 610 3.78 -43.76 -17.17
N LEU A 611 4.04 -42.46 -17.01
CA LEU A 611 3.68 -41.68 -15.82
C LEU A 611 2.16 -41.48 -15.69
N GLU A 612 1.44 -41.36 -16.81
CA GLU A 612 -0.03 -41.23 -16.81
C GLU A 612 -0.70 -42.52 -16.29
N MET A 613 -0.14 -43.68 -16.65
CA MET A 613 -0.62 -44.99 -16.18
C MET A 613 -0.29 -45.27 -14.70
N ILE A 614 0.69 -44.53 -14.16
CA ILE A 614 1.15 -44.63 -12.76
C ILE A 614 0.30 -43.73 -11.85
N GLY A 615 -0.17 -42.57 -12.32
CA GLY A 615 -0.90 -41.59 -11.51
C GLY A 615 -2.19 -42.07 -10.84
N HIS A 616 -2.88 -43.08 -11.40
CA HIS A 616 -4.17 -43.55 -10.89
C HIS A 616 -4.13 -44.88 -10.10
N GLU A 617 -3.09 -45.71 -10.23
CA GLU A 617 -3.12 -47.12 -9.78
C GLU A 617 -1.91 -47.60 -8.95
N VAL A 618 -0.93 -46.74 -8.64
CA VAL A 618 0.34 -47.12 -7.97
C VAL A 618 0.20 -47.89 -6.65
N LEU A 619 -1.00 -47.97 -6.06
CA LEU A 619 -1.20 -48.58 -4.75
C LEU A 619 -1.89 -49.96 -4.76
N LEU A 620 -2.34 -50.47 -5.91
CA LEU A 620 -3.14 -51.71 -5.95
C LEU A 620 -2.36 -52.92 -6.50
N LYS A 621 -2.46 -54.06 -5.81
CA LYS A 621 -1.95 -55.35 -6.30
C LYS A 621 -2.80 -55.82 -7.49
N LYS A 622 -2.22 -55.92 -8.68
CA LYS A 622 -2.89 -56.49 -9.86
C LYS A 622 -2.92 -58.02 -9.79
N SER A 623 -4.09 -58.59 -10.11
CA SER A 623 -4.26 -60.04 -10.26
C SER A 623 -3.89 -60.46 -11.69
N LEU A 624 -3.60 -61.75 -11.91
CA LEU A 624 -3.35 -62.29 -13.25
C LEU A 624 -4.51 -61.96 -14.20
N LYS A 625 -5.76 -62.12 -13.74
CA LYS A 625 -6.96 -61.84 -14.52
C LYS A 625 -7.06 -60.37 -14.94
N ALA A 626 -6.71 -59.44 -14.04
CA ALA A 626 -6.70 -58.02 -14.35
C ALA A 626 -5.69 -57.69 -15.44
N LEU A 627 -4.46 -58.21 -15.34
CA LEU A 627 -3.42 -58.03 -16.35
C LEU A 627 -3.82 -58.61 -17.72
N GLN A 628 -4.49 -59.76 -17.74
CA GLN A 628 -5.03 -60.34 -18.98
C GLN A 628 -6.12 -59.46 -19.60
N THR A 629 -7.04 -58.93 -18.78
CA THR A 629 -8.08 -58.02 -19.26
C THR A 629 -7.50 -56.74 -19.84
N GLU A 630 -6.58 -56.08 -19.14
CA GLU A 630 -5.91 -54.86 -19.61
C GLU A 630 -5.19 -55.09 -20.95
N LEU A 631 -4.50 -56.23 -21.10
CA LEU A 631 -3.82 -56.57 -22.35
C LEU A 631 -4.80 -56.81 -23.50
N ARG A 632 -5.92 -57.50 -23.25
CA ARG A 632 -6.97 -57.72 -24.26
C ARG A 632 -7.60 -56.41 -24.70
N GLU A 633 -7.98 -55.56 -23.75
CA GLU A 633 -8.56 -54.24 -24.05
C GLU A 633 -7.60 -53.36 -24.85
N SER A 634 -6.30 -53.40 -24.54
CA SER A 634 -5.28 -52.68 -25.32
C SER A 634 -5.17 -53.19 -26.77
N ILE A 635 -5.32 -54.49 -26.99
CA ILE A 635 -5.32 -55.09 -28.34
C ILE A 635 -6.62 -54.76 -29.08
N GLU A 636 -7.77 -54.94 -28.43
CA GLU A 636 -9.10 -54.68 -28.99
C GLU A 636 -9.33 -53.21 -29.37
N SER A 637 -8.69 -52.28 -28.65
CA SER A 637 -8.67 -50.85 -28.96
C SER A 637 -7.77 -50.48 -30.17
N GLY A 638 -7.20 -51.47 -30.86
CA GLY A 638 -6.47 -51.29 -32.12
C GLY A 638 -4.95 -51.17 -31.98
N THR A 639 -4.38 -51.42 -30.79
CA THR A 639 -2.93 -51.44 -30.62
C THR A 639 -2.35 -52.74 -31.19
N ALA A 640 -1.29 -52.66 -31.99
CA ALA A 640 -0.60 -53.86 -32.49
C ALA A 640 -0.16 -54.74 -31.31
N ILE A 641 -0.37 -56.06 -31.40
CA ILE A 641 -0.12 -57.01 -30.30
C ILE A 641 1.30 -56.88 -29.74
N SER A 642 2.31 -56.74 -30.62
CA SER A 642 3.70 -56.55 -30.21
C SER A 642 3.93 -55.28 -29.40
N ASP A 643 3.20 -54.22 -29.72
CA ASP A 643 3.29 -52.93 -29.02
C ASP A 643 2.55 -52.96 -27.69
N ALA A 644 1.36 -53.58 -27.65
CA ALA A 644 0.58 -53.79 -26.42
C ALA A 644 1.35 -54.62 -25.38
N ILE A 645 1.98 -55.72 -25.81
CA ILE A 645 2.85 -56.55 -24.95
C ILE A 645 4.03 -55.75 -24.42
N ARG A 646 4.73 -55.01 -25.30
CA ARG A 646 5.89 -54.21 -24.92
C ARG A 646 5.50 -53.14 -23.89
N LEU A 647 4.35 -52.50 -24.08
CA LEU A 647 3.83 -51.46 -23.22
C LEU A 647 3.45 -52.02 -21.85
N MET A 648 2.66 -53.10 -21.79
CA MET A 648 2.28 -53.74 -20.53
C MET A 648 3.50 -54.20 -19.74
N ARG A 649 4.48 -54.83 -20.40
CA ARG A 649 5.71 -55.27 -19.75
C ARG A 649 6.44 -54.10 -19.08
N GLN A 650 6.65 -53.01 -19.83
CA GLN A 650 7.38 -51.84 -19.33
C GLN A 650 6.63 -51.12 -18.20
N VAL A 651 5.30 -50.96 -18.32
CA VAL A 651 4.47 -50.34 -17.29
C VAL A 651 4.51 -51.14 -16.00
N GLU A 652 4.36 -52.47 -16.07
CA GLU A 652 4.39 -53.33 -14.88
C GLU A 652 5.78 -53.41 -14.25
N GLU A 653 6.86 -53.42 -15.05
CA GLU A 653 8.24 -53.34 -14.55
C GLU A 653 8.46 -52.03 -13.77
N ILE A 654 8.00 -50.88 -14.28
CA ILE A 654 8.11 -49.59 -13.58
C ILE A 654 7.25 -49.60 -12.32
N ARG A 655 5.98 -50.02 -12.41
CA ARG A 655 5.03 -50.04 -11.28
C ARG A 655 5.51 -50.91 -10.13
N LEU A 656 5.96 -52.13 -10.42
CA LEU A 656 6.47 -53.05 -9.40
C LEU A 656 7.80 -52.54 -8.81
N SER A 657 8.65 -51.91 -9.63
CA SER A 657 9.88 -51.26 -9.14
C SER A 657 9.57 -50.12 -8.17
N LEU A 658 8.61 -49.24 -8.50
CA LEU A 658 8.17 -48.17 -7.61
C LEU A 658 7.60 -48.72 -6.29
N LEU A 659 6.75 -49.73 -6.34
CA LEU A 659 6.23 -50.40 -5.14
C LEU A 659 7.34 -51.00 -4.27
N PHE A 660 8.39 -51.55 -4.88
CA PHE A 660 9.51 -52.15 -4.18
C PHE A 660 10.42 -51.08 -3.53
N LEU A 661 10.74 -50.01 -4.27
CA LEU A 661 11.55 -48.90 -3.79
C LEU A 661 10.88 -48.12 -2.66
N GLU A 662 9.56 -47.97 -2.72
CA GLU A 662 8.73 -47.39 -1.67
C GLU A 662 8.45 -48.34 -0.50
N LYS A 663 9.08 -49.54 -0.49
CA LYS A 663 8.94 -50.57 0.55
C LYS A 663 7.49 -51.05 0.77
N LYS A 664 6.59 -50.82 -0.19
CA LYS A 664 5.20 -51.31 -0.18
C LYS A 664 5.12 -52.80 -0.50
N ILE A 665 6.11 -53.31 -1.23
CA ILE A 665 6.34 -54.74 -1.44
C ILE A 665 7.79 -55.11 -1.14
N ASN A 666 8.02 -56.35 -0.73
CA ASN A 666 9.36 -56.92 -0.63
C ASN A 666 9.70 -57.73 -1.90
N VAL A 667 10.85 -58.41 -1.91
CA VAL A 667 11.35 -59.14 -3.08
C VAL A 667 10.41 -60.27 -3.53
N ILE A 668 9.65 -60.90 -2.62
CA ILE A 668 8.79 -62.05 -2.95
C ILE A 668 7.58 -61.60 -3.80
N PRO A 669 6.76 -60.61 -3.41
CA PRO A 669 5.71 -60.09 -4.27
C PRO A 669 6.21 -59.43 -5.56
N LEU A 670 7.42 -58.86 -5.58
CA LEU A 670 8.03 -58.33 -6.82
C LEU A 670 8.22 -59.44 -7.85
N ILE A 671 8.88 -60.54 -7.47
CA ILE A 671 9.10 -61.71 -8.34
C ILE A 671 7.76 -62.31 -8.79
N LYS A 672 6.80 -62.46 -7.87
CA LYS A 672 5.46 -62.95 -8.20
C LYS A 672 4.72 -62.02 -9.16
N GLY A 673 4.88 -60.71 -9.00
CA GLY A 673 4.32 -59.70 -9.91
C GLY A 673 4.86 -59.86 -11.32
N LEU A 674 6.19 -59.89 -11.47
CA LEU A 674 6.85 -60.07 -12.77
C LEU A 674 6.45 -61.40 -13.42
N SER A 675 6.33 -62.47 -12.63
CA SER A 675 5.88 -63.79 -13.12
C SER A 675 4.44 -63.73 -13.64
N ARG A 676 3.53 -63.06 -12.92
CA ARG A 676 2.14 -62.86 -13.39
C ARG A 676 2.06 -62.01 -14.64
N THR A 677 2.90 -60.98 -14.77
CA THR A 677 2.99 -60.18 -16.00
C THR A 677 3.40 -61.06 -17.17
N ALA A 678 4.40 -61.93 -16.99
CA ALA A 678 4.81 -62.88 -18.03
C ALA A 678 3.71 -63.90 -18.36
N GLU A 679 3.04 -64.47 -17.37
CA GLU A 679 1.90 -65.39 -17.56
C GLU A 679 0.73 -64.72 -18.32
N ALA A 680 0.41 -63.46 -17.98
CA ALA A 680 -0.62 -62.70 -18.69
C ALA A 680 -0.24 -62.46 -20.15
N ILE A 681 1.01 -62.07 -20.41
CA ILE A 681 1.52 -61.88 -21.79
C ILE A 681 1.43 -63.19 -22.57
N LEU A 682 1.92 -64.30 -22.01
CA LEU A 682 1.94 -65.59 -22.69
C LEU A 682 0.53 -66.10 -22.99
N SER A 683 -0.37 -66.05 -22.01
CA SER A 683 -1.75 -66.51 -22.17
C SER A 683 -2.50 -65.75 -23.26
N VAL A 684 -2.48 -64.41 -23.24
CA VAL A 684 -3.16 -63.59 -24.25
C VAL A 684 -2.49 -63.71 -25.64
N SER A 685 -1.17 -63.89 -25.69
CA SER A 685 -0.46 -64.10 -26.96
C SER A 685 -0.85 -65.41 -27.65
N LEU A 686 -1.03 -66.49 -26.89
CA LEU A 686 -1.46 -67.80 -27.40
C LEU A 686 -2.92 -67.78 -27.88
N GLU A 687 -3.79 -66.99 -27.26
CA GLU A 687 -5.17 -66.78 -27.70
C GLU A 687 -5.24 -66.09 -29.08
N ASN A 688 -4.30 -65.17 -29.36
CA ASN A 688 -4.27 -64.37 -30.59
C ASN A 688 -3.40 -64.97 -31.72
N ASN A 689 -2.61 -66.00 -31.43
CA ASN A 689 -1.88 -66.82 -32.40
C ASN A 689 -2.02 -68.29 -32.00
N PRO A 690 -3.17 -68.95 -32.29
CA PRO A 690 -3.30 -70.36 -32.02
C PRO A 690 -2.22 -71.12 -32.80
N PRO A 691 -1.59 -72.16 -32.22
CA PRO A 691 -0.66 -72.99 -32.96
C PRO A 691 -1.34 -73.51 -34.22
N LEU A 692 -0.71 -73.34 -35.38
CA LEU A 692 -1.13 -74.02 -36.60
C LEU A 692 -1.16 -75.53 -36.31
N PRO A 693 -2.21 -76.25 -36.76
CA PRO A 693 -2.48 -77.63 -36.37
C PRO A 693 -1.34 -78.60 -36.65
#